data_AF-A0A9D1M7H4-F1
#
_entry.id   AF-A0A9D1M7H4-F1
#
_cell.length_a   1.000
_cell.length_b   1.000
_cell.length_c   1.000
_cell.angle_alpha   90.00
_cell.angle_beta   90.00
_cell.angle_gamma   90.00
#
_symmetry.space_group_name_H-M   'P 1'
#
loop_
_entity.id
_entity.type
_entity.pdbx_description
1 polymer ?
#
loop_
_entity_poly.entity_id
_entity_poly.type
_entity_poly.pdbx_seq_one_letter_code
_entity_poly.pdbx_strand_id
1 'polypeptide(L)'
;AALQPKLDELKQLASAGFDNLYKGDETAISQAEKALALKREILMANPLLDFDKIIVGRYKMSNARSASAPSLGTQPNNWSNQSSASRSGFDAEIAELSNLRGDIKVRTIFKPDNGSSVPDLNLHWDADRILFTMADEDRRWQVYEVGVDGQNLHRVTNSPEKDIEFFDATYLPNGKILTVNNLGYHGVPCVSGADEVGNFCLYDPETGDMRRLTFDQDANWGPTLMNNGRVMYTRWEYTDLTHYFSRIVMHMNPDGTEQKALFGSGIYFPNSTFDIKPLPGHASKFIGVISGHHGVARSGRLFLFDPSIHRKSISAMQELPYKDREIIPLVKDELVNGVWPQFLKPFPLDDHYFLVTAKLSPDALWGIYLVDTHDNLTLVAEYEGEGLIHAIPLKKQQMPPVIPDRVNLKSKEATVFIQDLYEGEGLLNVPRGTVKDLRIFAYEYAYQHSPSDHTAQGIQSGWDIKRLLGTVPVEEDGSVMFKIPANTPISIQPLDSEGRAIQWMRSWTTGMPGETVSCVGCHEDQNQIPIPKRVIASTKAPQTIQAPEGGVRSFTFDLEIQPILDRACIACHNGKSPKADFTAGRTDKFTGFGESYLALHPYIHRQGPEAEVEVMKPYEYHASTSPLVALLKNGHYGVELTDKEWKTLYNWIDFNAPYHGKFQANPRNGIDQIARRIELNNKYANGAGVDWQGEIKAYADYLASQPKPEPVMPKQETKKYKEVKVKGWPFDATIAKAMLKEEGETTKTIELAPGIKMTFVRIPAGQFVMGSNRPNTNYAPAHKAKIDKAFWMAEMEVSNEQFRTIFPNHSSQLNHQQWKDHVNGGYEANRDEQPAIRVSWNEAMEYCKKLSEKTGLHITLPTETQWEWACRAGSAEDFWYGTLNDDFSKYENMGDIQLEKLAVSGVDPQPMSMNNPWRKYYTWHPKEKSVDDGKVMQEGGKQYAPNAWGLYDMHGNVEEWTRSDYLPYGQKKKDAVESTEKVVRGGSWIDHPKTSTSLFRRAYLPHQKVYNVGFRVIIED
;
A
#
# COMPACT_ATOMS: atom_id res chain seq x y z
N ALA A 1 -13.48 -13.28 50.56
CA ALA A 1 -14.42 -13.65 51.64
C ALA A 1 -15.63 -12.71 51.71
N ALA A 2 -15.45 -11.41 51.92
CA ALA A 2 -16.56 -10.45 52.06
C ALA A 2 -17.48 -10.34 50.82
N LEU A 3 -16.94 -10.52 49.61
CA LEU A 3 -17.72 -10.46 48.35
C LEU A 3 -18.34 -11.80 47.94
N GLN A 4 -18.00 -12.92 48.59
CA GLN A 4 -18.45 -14.25 48.16
C GLN A 4 -19.98 -14.38 48.18
N PRO A 5 -20.70 -13.96 49.25
CA PRO A 5 -22.16 -14.04 49.26
C PRO A 5 -22.81 -13.23 48.13
N LYS A 6 -22.22 -12.06 47.80
CA LYS A 6 -22.69 -11.18 46.72
C LYS A 6 -22.46 -11.81 45.35
N LEU A 7 -21.33 -12.49 45.17
CA LEU A 7 -21.03 -13.23 43.96
C LEU A 7 -21.97 -14.43 43.78
N ASP A 8 -22.28 -15.15 44.87
CA ASP A 8 -23.21 -16.28 44.83
C ASP A 8 -24.63 -15.81 44.46
N GLU A 9 -25.08 -14.69 45.02
CA GLU A 9 -26.35 -14.06 44.66
C GLU A 9 -26.36 -13.57 43.20
N LEU A 10 -25.29 -12.93 42.73
CA LEU A 10 -25.15 -12.52 41.34
C LEU A 10 -25.23 -13.72 40.39
N LYS A 11 -24.55 -14.83 40.71
CA LYS A 11 -24.59 -16.07 39.93
C LYS A 11 -26.00 -16.65 39.89
N GLN A 12 -26.72 -16.61 41.01
CA GLN A 12 -28.11 -17.05 41.06
C GLN A 12 -29.02 -16.21 40.17
N LEU A 13 -28.93 -14.87 40.26
CA LEU A 13 -29.69 -13.95 39.41
C LEU A 13 -29.36 -14.15 37.92
N ALA A 14 -28.08 -14.23 37.57
CA ALA A 14 -27.65 -14.45 36.18
C ALA A 14 -28.11 -15.81 35.63
N SER A 15 -28.11 -16.85 36.47
CA SER A 15 -28.56 -18.20 36.09
C SER A 15 -30.08 -18.30 35.91
N ALA A 16 -30.86 -17.43 36.57
CA ALA A 16 -32.30 -17.32 36.38
C ALA A 16 -32.68 -16.70 35.02
N GLY A 17 -31.76 -15.92 34.42
CA GLY A 17 -31.96 -15.23 33.15
C GLY A 17 -32.79 -13.95 33.29
N PHE A 18 -32.72 -13.08 32.27
CA PHE A 18 -33.38 -11.77 32.25
C PHE A 18 -34.30 -11.57 31.04
N ASP A 19 -34.72 -12.64 30.36
CA ASP A 19 -35.46 -12.58 29.09
C ASP A 19 -36.78 -11.81 29.16
N ASN A 20 -37.39 -11.71 30.34
CA ASN A 20 -38.63 -10.96 30.54
C ASN A 20 -38.43 -9.43 30.57
N LEU A 21 -37.19 -8.92 30.56
CA LEU A 21 -36.89 -7.50 30.36
C LEU A 21 -37.52 -6.98 29.07
N TYR A 22 -37.47 -7.77 27.99
CA TYR A 22 -38.02 -7.41 26.68
C TYR A 22 -39.55 -7.35 26.65
N LYS A 23 -40.21 -7.82 27.72
CA LYS A 23 -41.66 -7.75 27.90
C LYS A 23 -42.08 -6.64 28.87
N GLY A 24 -41.12 -5.85 29.38
CA GLY A 24 -41.36 -4.80 30.36
C GLY A 24 -41.73 -5.33 31.76
N ASP A 25 -41.32 -6.55 32.12
CA ASP A 25 -41.62 -7.12 33.42
C ASP A 25 -40.84 -6.41 34.54
N GLU A 26 -41.55 -5.77 35.47
CA GLU A 26 -40.96 -4.98 36.55
C GLU A 26 -40.06 -5.82 37.48
N THR A 27 -40.38 -7.11 37.68
CA THR A 27 -39.58 -7.99 38.52
C THR A 27 -38.24 -8.31 37.84
N ALA A 28 -38.27 -8.62 36.55
CA ALA A 28 -37.07 -8.84 35.75
C ALA A 28 -36.20 -7.58 35.68
N ILE A 29 -36.81 -6.39 35.55
CA ILE A 29 -36.09 -5.10 35.60
C ILE A 29 -35.38 -4.94 36.95
N SER A 30 -36.10 -5.10 38.06
CA SER A 30 -35.51 -4.97 39.41
C SER A 30 -34.40 -6.01 39.66
N GLN A 31 -34.58 -7.25 39.19
CA GLN A 31 -33.56 -8.29 39.29
C GLN A 31 -32.31 -7.97 38.45
N ALA A 32 -32.48 -7.42 37.24
CA ALA A 32 -31.37 -7.00 36.39
C ALA A 32 -30.62 -5.82 37.01
N GLU A 33 -31.32 -4.80 37.52
CA GLU A 33 -30.72 -3.67 38.25
C GLU A 33 -29.92 -4.16 39.46
N LYS A 34 -30.48 -5.10 40.24
CA LYS A 34 -29.78 -5.71 41.38
C LYS A 34 -28.55 -6.48 40.94
N ALA A 35 -28.63 -7.26 39.86
CA ALA A 35 -27.48 -7.97 39.30
C ALA A 35 -26.38 -7.00 38.84
N LEU A 36 -26.75 -5.90 38.18
CA LEU A 36 -25.82 -4.84 37.78
C LEU A 36 -25.15 -4.17 38.98
N ALA A 37 -25.92 -3.88 40.04
CA ALA A 37 -25.39 -3.29 41.27
C ALA A 37 -24.39 -4.24 41.97
N LEU A 38 -24.72 -5.53 42.10
CA LEU A 38 -23.82 -6.55 42.66
C LEU A 38 -22.56 -6.71 41.80
N LYS A 39 -22.71 -6.79 40.47
CA LYS A 39 -21.60 -6.87 39.53
C LYS A 39 -20.67 -5.66 39.69
N ARG A 40 -21.24 -4.46 39.73
CA ARG A 40 -20.49 -3.21 39.95
C ARG A 40 -19.73 -3.26 41.26
N GLU A 41 -20.38 -3.62 42.36
CA GLU A 41 -19.73 -3.67 43.67
C GLU A 41 -18.56 -4.67 43.70
N ILE A 42 -18.75 -5.86 43.12
CA ILE A 42 -17.71 -6.89 43.05
C ILE A 42 -16.53 -6.43 42.20
N LEU A 43 -16.78 -5.89 41.01
CA LEU A 43 -15.72 -5.50 40.08
C LEU A 43 -15.00 -4.21 40.53
N MET A 44 -15.70 -3.26 41.14
CA MET A 44 -15.09 -2.04 41.69
C MET A 44 -14.24 -2.31 42.95
N ALA A 45 -14.40 -3.48 43.57
CA ALA A 45 -13.54 -3.95 44.65
C ALA A 45 -12.24 -4.62 44.15
N ASN A 46 -11.98 -4.63 42.84
CA ASN A 46 -10.70 -5.07 42.28
C ASN A 46 -9.54 -4.26 42.89
N PRO A 47 -8.50 -4.90 43.47
CA PRO A 47 -7.35 -4.20 44.04
C PRO A 47 -6.59 -3.30 43.04
N LEU A 48 -6.68 -3.55 41.74
CA LEU A 48 -6.10 -2.67 40.72
C LEU A 48 -6.76 -1.29 40.68
N LEU A 49 -7.98 -1.20 41.19
CA LEU A 49 -8.74 0.02 41.42
C LEU A 49 -8.54 0.57 42.85
N ASP A 50 -7.44 0.25 43.52
CA ASP A 50 -7.10 0.84 44.83
C ASP A 50 -6.56 2.28 44.69
N PHE A 51 -7.32 3.07 43.93
CA PHE A 51 -7.27 4.52 43.85
C PHE A 51 -8.71 5.01 43.83
N ASP A 52 -8.98 6.13 44.47
CA ASP A 52 -10.35 6.62 44.62
C ASP A 52 -10.60 7.90 43.81
N LYS A 53 -9.69 8.25 42.90
CA LYS A 53 -9.75 9.49 42.11
C LYS A 53 -9.36 9.26 40.65
N ILE A 54 -10.15 9.81 39.73
CA ILE A 54 -9.81 9.89 38.29
C ILE A 54 -9.97 11.31 37.78
N ILE A 55 -9.18 11.67 36.77
CA ILE A 55 -9.29 12.89 35.98
C ILE A 55 -10.06 12.57 34.70
N VAL A 56 -11.02 13.43 34.38
CA VAL A 56 -11.87 13.35 33.18
C VAL A 56 -11.97 14.73 32.51
N GLY A 57 -12.13 14.73 31.19
CA GLY A 57 -12.72 15.85 30.46
C GLY A 57 -14.24 15.70 30.51
N ARG A 58 -14.94 16.75 30.98
CA ARG A 58 -16.37 16.74 31.20
C ARG A 58 -17.03 17.80 30.33
N TYR A 59 -17.98 17.39 29.50
CA TYR A 59 -18.63 18.24 28.50
C TYR A 59 -20.13 18.31 28.78
N LYS A 60 -20.65 19.51 29.08
CA LYS A 60 -22.07 19.75 29.34
C LYS A 60 -22.75 20.15 28.04
N MET A 61 -23.86 19.50 27.70
CA MET A 61 -24.55 19.72 26.43
C MET A 61 -26.02 19.28 26.50
N SER A 62 -26.89 20.01 25.80
CA SER A 62 -28.34 19.73 25.77
C SER A 62 -28.71 18.45 25.01
N ASN A 63 -27.82 17.96 24.14
CA ASN A 63 -28.05 16.81 23.27
C ASN A 63 -27.12 15.61 23.60
N ALA A 64 -26.73 15.43 24.86
CA ALA A 64 -25.73 14.42 25.28
C ALA A 64 -26.04 12.99 24.80
N ARG A 65 -27.31 12.61 24.74
CA ARG A 65 -27.74 11.28 24.26
C ARG A 65 -27.54 11.06 22.78
N SER A 66 -27.47 12.10 21.95
CA SER A 66 -27.16 11.99 20.52
C SER A 66 -25.76 12.50 20.16
N ALA A 67 -24.97 12.89 21.16
CA ALA A 67 -23.61 13.40 20.98
C ALA A 67 -22.69 12.32 20.40
N SER A 68 -21.88 12.72 19.42
CA SER A 68 -20.79 11.93 18.84
C SER A 68 -19.46 12.29 19.51
N ALA A 69 -18.38 11.56 19.22
CA ALA A 69 -17.07 11.87 19.81
C ALA A 69 -16.59 13.33 19.55
N PRO A 70 -16.79 13.94 18.36
CA PRO A 70 -16.45 15.35 18.15
C PRO A 70 -17.18 16.34 19.07
N SER A 71 -18.36 15.99 19.59
CA SER A 71 -19.05 16.79 20.61
C SER A 71 -18.27 16.87 21.94
N LEU A 72 -17.33 15.96 22.14
CA LEU A 72 -16.38 15.91 23.27
C LEU A 72 -15.02 16.53 22.92
N GLY A 73 -14.95 17.35 21.86
CA GLY A 73 -13.74 18.10 21.53
C GLY A 73 -12.72 17.40 20.64
N THR A 74 -13.01 16.19 20.18
CA THR A 74 -12.13 15.44 19.27
C THR A 74 -12.27 15.89 17.83
N GLN A 75 -11.42 15.36 16.94
CA GLN A 75 -11.37 15.74 15.54
C GLN A 75 -12.65 15.31 14.79
N PRO A 76 -13.11 16.10 13.80
CA PRO A 76 -14.40 15.88 13.14
C PRO A 76 -14.45 14.65 12.22
N ASN A 77 -13.29 14.08 11.87
CA ASN A 77 -13.16 12.91 10.99
C ASN A 77 -11.85 12.13 11.28
N ASN A 78 -11.65 11.00 10.60
CA ASN A 78 -10.54 10.07 10.86
C ASN A 78 -9.27 10.34 10.01
N TRP A 79 -9.25 11.40 9.20
CA TRP A 79 -8.06 11.84 8.43
C TRP A 79 -7.48 13.18 8.90
N SER A 80 -8.24 13.97 9.66
CA SER A 80 -7.84 15.30 10.12
C SER A 80 -7.02 15.29 11.42
N ASN A 81 -6.64 16.49 11.87
CA ASN A 81 -5.95 16.72 13.14
C ASN A 81 -6.77 17.65 14.03
N GLN A 82 -6.27 17.95 15.23
CA GLN A 82 -6.94 18.90 16.12
C GLN A 82 -7.14 20.26 15.45
N SER A 83 -6.27 20.64 14.51
CA SER A 83 -6.41 21.83 13.68
C SER A 83 -7.78 21.98 12.98
N SER A 84 -8.45 20.86 12.67
CA SER A 84 -9.77 20.83 12.01
C SER A 84 -10.95 20.80 12.99
N ALA A 85 -10.70 20.62 14.29
CA ALA A 85 -11.74 20.64 15.31
C ALA A 85 -12.29 22.06 15.53
N SER A 86 -13.53 22.14 16.03
CA SER A 86 -14.12 23.43 16.43
C SER A 86 -13.25 24.09 17.49
N ARG A 87 -13.00 25.40 17.32
CA ARG A 87 -12.15 26.16 18.24
C ARG A 87 -12.92 26.69 19.47
N SER A 88 -14.26 26.71 19.43
CA SER A 88 -15.13 27.13 20.55
C SER A 88 -16.48 26.41 20.52
N GLY A 89 -17.35 26.77 21.47
CA GLY A 89 -18.73 26.29 21.55
C GLY A 89 -18.89 25.13 22.52
N PHE A 90 -17.87 24.87 23.35
CA PHE A 90 -17.88 23.82 24.34
C PHE A 90 -18.13 24.40 25.73
N ASP A 91 -19.03 23.77 26.49
CA ASP A 91 -19.05 23.87 27.94
C ASP A 91 -18.23 22.69 28.50
N ALA A 92 -16.90 22.83 28.42
CA ALA A 92 -15.95 21.79 28.79
C ALA A 92 -15.17 22.15 30.06
N GLU A 93 -14.88 21.16 30.89
CA GLU A 93 -14.04 21.32 32.09
C GLU A 93 -13.16 20.09 32.31
N ILE A 94 -11.96 20.31 32.86
CA ILE A 94 -11.14 19.24 33.46
C ILE A 94 -11.68 19.03 34.87
N ALA A 95 -12.11 17.81 35.19
CA ALA A 95 -12.72 17.48 36.47
C ALA A 95 -12.06 16.28 37.16
N GLU A 96 -12.01 16.33 38.49
CA GLU A 96 -11.72 15.20 39.35
C GLU A 96 -13.05 14.52 39.74
N LEU A 97 -13.14 13.21 39.51
CA LEU A 97 -14.17 12.35 40.09
C LEU A 97 -13.54 11.58 41.25
N SER A 98 -14.17 11.62 42.43
CA SER A 98 -13.72 10.94 43.64
C SER A 98 -14.81 10.09 44.29
N ASN A 99 -14.46 9.22 45.25
CA ASN A 99 -15.38 8.28 45.88
C ASN A 99 -16.02 7.30 44.87
N LEU A 100 -15.20 6.72 43.99
CA LEU A 100 -15.63 5.93 42.82
C LEU A 100 -16.40 4.66 43.21
N ARG A 101 -16.16 4.15 44.42
CA ARG A 101 -16.85 2.96 44.96
C ARG A 101 -18.20 3.29 45.61
N GLY A 102 -18.48 4.57 45.90
CA GLY A 102 -19.72 5.03 46.54
C GLY A 102 -20.40 6.16 45.75
N ASP A 103 -20.91 7.16 46.47
CA ASP A 103 -21.49 8.38 45.87
C ASP A 103 -20.39 9.27 45.28
N ILE A 104 -20.22 9.21 43.97
CA ILE A 104 -19.18 9.95 43.26
C ILE A 104 -19.30 11.45 43.50
N LYS A 105 -18.18 12.10 43.86
CA LYS A 105 -18.08 13.55 44.01
C LYS A 105 -17.29 14.15 42.86
N VAL A 106 -17.74 15.30 42.37
CA VAL A 106 -17.13 16.01 41.23
C VAL A 106 -16.51 17.32 41.71
N ARG A 107 -15.28 17.58 41.31
CA ARG A 107 -14.59 18.86 41.51
C ARG A 107 -14.00 19.34 40.19
N THR A 108 -14.37 20.55 39.76
CA THR A 108 -13.73 21.20 38.61
C THR A 108 -12.29 21.59 38.98
N ILE A 109 -11.33 21.15 38.18
CA ILE A 109 -9.91 21.55 38.27
C ILE A 109 -9.70 22.80 37.43
N PHE A 110 -10.16 22.78 36.19
CA PHE A 110 -10.01 23.90 35.26
C PHE A 110 -11.17 23.96 34.27
N LYS A 111 -11.59 25.18 33.92
CA LYS A 111 -12.61 25.45 32.91
C LYS A 111 -12.18 26.65 32.06
N PRO A 112 -12.05 26.49 30.73
CA PRO A 112 -11.82 27.62 29.83
C PRO A 112 -12.97 28.64 29.90
N ASP A 113 -12.63 29.92 29.89
CA ASP A 113 -13.59 31.04 29.84
C ASP A 113 -13.95 31.45 28.39
N ASN A 114 -13.13 31.06 27.42
CA ASN A 114 -13.30 31.35 25.99
C ASN A 114 -14.13 30.31 25.22
N GLY A 115 -14.75 29.35 25.92
CA GLY A 115 -15.55 28.27 25.35
C GLY A 115 -14.75 27.26 24.50
N SER A 116 -13.43 27.21 24.67
CA SER A 116 -12.56 26.20 24.06
C SER A 116 -12.83 24.80 24.64
N SER A 117 -12.43 23.78 23.90
CA SER A 117 -12.38 22.41 24.38
C SER A 117 -11.10 22.16 25.19
N VAL A 118 -11.07 21.06 25.95
CA VAL A 118 -9.91 20.56 26.71
C VAL A 118 -9.57 19.11 26.31
N PRO A 119 -9.17 18.84 25.05
CA PRO A 119 -8.80 17.49 24.64
C PRO A 119 -7.38 17.14 25.12
N ASP A 120 -6.98 15.90 24.85
CA ASP A 120 -5.60 15.40 24.97
C ASP A 120 -5.02 15.47 26.39
N LEU A 121 -5.84 15.15 27.41
CA LEU A 121 -5.38 15.15 28.80
C LEU A 121 -4.25 14.13 29.02
N ASN A 122 -3.15 14.59 29.61
CA ASN A 122 -1.99 13.78 29.97
C ASN A 122 -1.52 14.13 31.39
N LEU A 123 -1.61 13.18 32.32
CA LEU A 123 -1.21 13.37 33.72
C LEU A 123 0.29 13.07 33.87
N HIS A 124 1.03 13.98 34.52
CA HIS A 124 2.43 13.73 34.83
C HIS A 124 2.59 12.53 35.78
N TRP A 125 3.70 11.78 35.70
CA TRP A 125 3.92 10.57 36.51
C TRP A 125 3.89 10.81 38.03
N ASP A 126 4.19 12.03 38.48
CA ASP A 126 4.08 12.44 39.89
C ASP A 126 2.63 12.71 40.36
N ALA A 127 1.67 12.67 39.44
CA ALA A 127 0.25 12.90 39.67
C ALA A 127 -0.08 14.27 40.29
N ASP A 128 0.69 15.29 39.92
CA ASP A 128 0.62 16.65 40.47
C ASP A 128 0.17 17.71 39.44
N ARG A 129 0.28 17.43 38.13
CA ARG A 129 -0.09 18.35 37.06
C ARG A 129 -0.51 17.64 35.77
N ILE A 130 -1.28 18.34 34.95
CA ILE A 130 -1.96 17.83 33.76
C ILE A 130 -1.58 18.70 32.57
N LEU A 131 -1.07 18.07 31.51
CA LEU A 131 -0.87 18.67 30.19
C LEU A 131 -2.15 18.50 29.37
N PHE A 132 -2.53 19.50 28.60
CA PHE A 132 -3.70 19.45 27.72
C PHE A 132 -3.62 20.48 26.59
N THR A 133 -4.47 20.32 25.58
CA THR A 133 -4.60 21.28 24.46
C THR A 133 -5.72 22.28 24.76
N MET A 134 -5.55 23.56 24.41
CA MET A 134 -6.62 24.56 24.45
C MET A 134 -6.39 25.64 23.40
N ALA A 135 -7.46 26.23 22.87
CA ALA A 135 -7.35 27.38 21.97
C ALA A 135 -7.01 28.64 22.78
N ASP A 136 -6.00 29.39 22.35
CA ASP A 136 -5.62 30.67 22.93
C ASP A 136 -6.58 31.81 22.52
N GLU A 137 -6.28 33.03 22.94
CA GLU A 137 -7.07 34.24 22.63
C GLU A 137 -7.13 34.54 21.12
N ASP A 138 -6.09 34.16 20.37
CA ASP A 138 -6.02 34.26 18.92
C ASP A 138 -6.69 33.06 18.21
N ARG A 139 -7.34 32.18 18.97
CA ARG A 139 -8.03 30.97 18.48
C ARG A 139 -7.07 29.88 17.95
N ARG A 140 -5.80 29.95 18.32
CA ARG A 140 -4.78 28.98 17.93
C ARG A 140 -4.68 27.86 18.95
N TRP A 141 -4.53 26.61 18.50
CA TRP A 141 -4.27 25.50 19.43
C TRP A 141 -2.88 25.63 20.04
N GLN A 142 -2.84 25.56 21.37
CA GLN A 142 -1.61 25.60 22.17
C GLN A 142 -1.68 24.55 23.28
N VAL A 143 -0.51 24.20 23.82
CA VAL A 143 -0.39 23.25 24.92
C VAL A 143 -0.29 24.02 26.24
N TYR A 144 -1.09 23.61 27.22
CA TYR A 144 -1.17 24.18 28.56
C TYR A 144 -0.89 23.12 29.61
N GLU A 145 -0.40 23.56 30.77
CA GLU A 145 -0.26 22.76 31.97
C GLU A 145 -1.01 23.41 33.12
N VAL A 146 -1.67 22.60 33.95
CA VAL A 146 -2.35 23.04 35.18
C VAL A 146 -2.09 22.05 36.31
N GLY A 147 -1.94 22.55 37.53
CA GLY A 147 -1.85 21.71 38.73
C GLY A 147 -3.15 20.94 38.97
N VAL A 148 -3.06 19.73 39.54
CA VAL A 148 -4.25 18.95 39.90
C VAL A 148 -5.10 19.64 40.98
N ASP A 149 -4.54 20.61 41.68
CA ASP A 149 -5.24 21.49 42.61
C ASP A 149 -6.04 22.60 41.92
N GLY A 150 -5.85 22.81 40.61
CA GLY A 150 -6.47 23.87 39.80
C GLY A 150 -5.65 25.15 39.73
N GLN A 151 -4.43 25.16 40.30
CA GLN A 151 -3.54 26.33 40.31
C GLN A 151 -2.46 26.23 39.22
N ASN A 152 -1.70 27.32 39.06
CA ASN A 152 -0.53 27.39 38.16
C ASN A 152 -0.83 27.06 36.69
N LEU A 153 -2.02 27.40 36.21
CA LEU A 153 -2.32 27.34 34.78
C LEU A 153 -1.34 28.23 34.01
N HIS A 154 -0.64 27.65 33.04
CA HIS A 154 0.21 28.40 32.13
C HIS A 154 0.33 27.71 30.78
N ARG A 155 0.64 28.50 29.75
CA ARG A 155 0.95 27.99 28.42
C ARG A 155 2.37 27.40 28.43
N VAL A 156 2.51 26.16 28.00
CA VAL A 156 3.81 25.46 27.90
C VAL A 156 4.51 25.82 26.59
N THR A 157 3.77 25.83 25.48
CA THR A 157 4.31 26.14 24.14
C THR A 157 4.32 27.64 23.88
N ASN A 158 5.51 28.25 23.90
CA ASN A 158 5.70 29.68 23.67
C ASN A 158 6.59 29.91 22.44
N SER A 159 6.09 29.50 21.27
CA SER A 159 6.80 29.68 20.00
C SER A 159 6.73 31.12 19.49
N PRO A 160 7.83 31.66 18.91
CA PRO A 160 7.79 32.94 18.21
C PRO A 160 7.03 32.86 16.86
N GLU A 161 6.77 31.65 16.35
CA GLU A 161 6.07 31.43 15.09
C GLU A 161 4.55 31.52 15.29
N LYS A 162 3.94 32.61 14.81
CA LYS A 162 2.52 32.91 15.06
C LYS A 162 1.55 32.03 14.27
N ASP A 163 2.01 31.52 13.15
CA ASP A 163 1.33 30.63 12.21
C ASP A 163 1.39 29.15 12.62
N ILE A 164 2.16 28.82 13.66
CA ILE A 164 2.34 27.44 14.13
C ILE A 164 1.49 27.15 15.35
N GLU A 165 0.80 26.02 15.30
CA GLU A 165 -0.06 25.51 16.37
C GLU A 165 0.54 24.25 17.01
N PHE A 166 0.19 24.02 18.27
CA PHE A 166 0.65 22.86 19.04
C PHE A 166 -0.53 22.19 19.73
N PHE A 167 -0.61 20.86 19.62
CA PHE A 167 -1.69 20.06 20.18
C PHE A 167 -1.22 18.62 20.44
N ASP A 168 -2.05 17.82 21.13
CA ASP A 168 -1.84 16.39 21.41
C ASP A 168 -0.42 16.09 21.93
N ALA A 169 -0.09 16.66 23.09
CA ALA A 169 1.24 16.60 23.67
C ALA A 169 1.41 15.52 24.74
N THR A 170 2.63 15.02 24.90
CA THR A 170 3.01 14.09 25.97
C THR A 170 4.31 14.54 26.63
N TYR A 171 4.39 14.36 27.95
CA TYR A 171 5.64 14.57 28.70
C TYR A 171 6.73 13.63 28.23
N LEU A 172 7.99 14.02 28.36
CA LEU A 172 9.16 13.14 28.27
C LEU A 172 9.89 13.11 29.64
N PRO A 173 10.51 11.99 30.04
CA PRO A 173 11.19 11.86 31.33
C PRO A 173 12.35 12.83 31.59
N ASN A 174 12.83 13.54 30.55
CA ASN A 174 13.89 14.53 30.63
C ASN A 174 13.37 15.98 30.80
N GLY A 175 12.07 16.18 31.04
CA GLY A 175 11.45 17.50 31.22
C GLY A 175 10.96 18.16 29.92
N LYS A 176 11.35 17.63 28.75
CA LYS A 176 10.83 18.09 27.45
C LYS A 176 9.42 17.56 27.21
N ILE A 177 8.76 18.06 26.18
CA ILE A 177 7.51 17.51 25.67
C ILE A 177 7.64 17.15 24.19
N LEU A 178 6.84 16.18 23.76
CA LEU A 178 6.61 15.88 22.34
C LEU A 178 5.18 16.29 21.99
N THR A 179 4.99 17.03 20.89
CA THR A 179 3.68 17.59 20.51
C THR A 179 3.46 17.52 19.00
N VAL A 180 2.20 17.34 18.59
CA VAL A 180 1.76 17.49 17.20
C VAL A 180 1.65 18.96 16.82
N ASN A 181 2.06 19.30 15.60
CA ASN A 181 2.07 20.67 15.07
C ASN A 181 1.93 20.69 13.54
N ASN A 182 1.77 21.88 12.97
CA ASN A 182 1.65 22.14 11.54
C ASN A 182 2.92 22.77 10.88
N LEU A 183 4.10 22.68 11.52
CA LEU A 183 5.36 23.29 11.08
C LEU A 183 5.79 22.88 9.67
N GLY A 184 5.37 21.69 9.22
CA GLY A 184 5.69 21.21 7.88
C GLY A 184 5.00 21.95 6.74
N TYR A 185 3.93 22.72 7.00
CA TYR A 185 3.11 23.33 5.95
C TYR A 185 2.54 22.30 4.96
N HIS A 186 2.33 21.07 5.42
CA HIS A 186 1.75 19.99 4.64
C HIS A 186 0.21 20.07 4.68
N GLY A 187 -0.43 19.83 3.55
CA GLY A 187 -1.87 19.67 3.44
C GLY A 187 -2.21 18.25 3.02
N VAL A 188 -3.31 17.69 3.50
CA VAL A 188 -3.73 16.32 3.18
C VAL A 188 -4.06 16.17 1.68
N PRO A 189 -3.33 15.34 0.92
CA PRO A 189 -3.51 15.18 -0.52
C PRO A 189 -4.94 14.87 -0.99
N CYS A 190 -5.61 13.89 -0.38
CA CYS A 190 -6.92 13.39 -0.84
C CYS A 190 -8.06 14.40 -0.76
N VAL A 191 -7.88 15.51 -0.01
CA VAL A 191 -8.80 16.64 0.09
C VAL A 191 -8.20 17.94 -0.46
N SER A 192 -7.23 17.84 -1.37
CA SER A 192 -6.53 18.98 -2.00
C SER A 192 -5.96 19.97 -0.98
N GLY A 193 -5.38 19.44 0.09
CA GLY A 193 -4.76 20.20 1.16
C GLY A 193 -5.72 20.96 2.07
N ALA A 194 -7.03 20.69 2.00
CA ALA A 194 -8.02 21.40 2.82
C ALA A 194 -7.84 21.17 4.34
N ASP A 195 -7.35 19.99 4.72
CA ASP A 195 -6.95 19.67 6.09
C ASP A 195 -5.43 19.77 6.25
N GLU A 196 -4.98 20.26 7.41
CA GLU A 196 -3.56 20.35 7.75
C GLU A 196 -3.03 19.01 8.29
N VAL A 197 -1.78 18.74 7.98
CA VAL A 197 -1.09 17.52 8.41
C VAL A 197 -0.29 17.77 9.69
N GLY A 198 -0.62 17.01 10.73
CA GLY A 198 0.08 16.99 12.01
C GLY A 198 1.39 16.20 11.95
N ASN A 199 2.51 16.85 12.25
CA ASN A 199 3.82 16.23 12.45
C ASN A 199 4.31 16.46 13.87
N PHE A 200 5.34 15.75 14.33
CA PHE A 200 5.87 15.89 15.67
C PHE A 200 7.00 16.92 15.79
N CYS A 201 6.98 17.66 16.90
CA CYS A 201 8.05 18.54 17.34
C CYS A 201 8.42 18.19 18.79
N LEU A 202 9.72 18.03 19.02
CA LEU A 202 10.31 18.02 20.34
C LEU A 202 10.44 19.47 20.80
N TYR A 203 9.80 19.80 21.92
CA TYR A 203 9.79 21.14 22.50
C TYR A 203 10.39 21.09 23.91
N ASP A 204 11.30 22.01 24.20
CA ASP A 204 11.88 22.20 25.52
C ASP A 204 11.23 23.40 26.22
N PRO A 205 10.40 23.18 27.27
CA PRO A 205 9.74 24.27 27.96
C PRO A 205 10.66 25.25 28.69
N GLU A 206 11.87 24.83 29.08
CA GLU A 206 12.79 25.68 29.82
C GLU A 206 13.49 26.68 28.90
N THR A 207 13.84 26.24 27.68
CA THR A 207 14.62 27.03 26.72
C THR A 207 13.78 27.62 25.59
N GLY A 208 12.62 27.03 25.29
CA GLY A 208 11.84 27.31 24.10
C GLY A 208 12.38 26.67 22.82
N ASP A 209 13.40 25.80 22.93
CA ASP A 209 14.00 25.13 21.78
C ASP A 209 13.02 24.14 21.12
N MET A 210 13.03 24.11 19.79
CA MET A 210 12.15 23.29 18.97
C MET A 210 12.92 22.47 17.95
N ARG A 211 12.53 21.20 17.77
CA ARG A 211 13.06 20.33 16.72
C ARG A 211 11.98 19.46 16.12
N ARG A 212 11.77 19.59 14.81
CA ARG A 212 10.89 18.70 14.04
C ARG A 212 11.48 17.28 14.01
N LEU A 213 10.65 16.28 14.30
CA LEU A 213 11.06 14.87 14.34
C LEU A 213 10.46 14.04 13.21
N THR A 214 9.24 14.34 12.77
CA THR A 214 8.59 13.63 11.66
C THR A 214 8.37 14.55 10.47
N PHE A 215 8.47 13.98 9.27
CA PHE A 215 8.53 14.69 7.99
C PHE A 215 7.52 14.14 7.01
N ASP A 216 6.39 13.67 7.52
CA ASP A 216 5.48 12.76 6.82
C ASP A 216 4.48 13.52 5.94
N GLN A 217 4.09 12.90 4.82
CA GLN A 217 3.05 13.39 3.91
C GLN A 217 1.74 13.64 4.64
N ASP A 218 1.37 12.67 5.49
CA ASP A 218 0.11 12.60 6.20
C ASP A 218 0.33 12.63 7.72
N ALA A 219 -0.79 12.55 8.44
CA ALA A 219 -0.85 12.91 9.84
C ALA A 219 -0.30 11.83 10.79
N ASN A 220 0.37 12.32 11.84
CA ASN A 220 0.76 11.56 13.01
C ASN A 220 -0.14 11.94 14.20
N TRP A 221 -0.55 10.96 14.99
CA TRP A 221 -1.46 11.15 16.12
C TRP A 221 -1.03 10.41 17.39
N GLY A 222 -1.47 10.94 18.53
CA GLY A 222 -1.47 10.25 19.82
C GLY A 222 -0.10 9.82 20.30
N PRO A 223 0.93 10.71 20.34
CA PRO A 223 2.23 10.33 20.88
C PRO A 223 2.08 9.93 22.35
N THR A 224 2.62 8.77 22.73
CA THR A 224 2.60 8.29 24.10
C THR A 224 3.87 7.53 24.44
N LEU A 225 4.35 7.60 25.69
CA LEU A 225 5.53 6.85 26.09
C LEU A 225 5.23 5.40 26.43
N MET A 226 6.04 4.53 25.85
CA MET A 226 6.15 3.11 26.19
C MET A 226 6.95 2.94 27.49
N ASN A 227 6.76 1.81 28.16
CA ASN A 227 7.45 1.47 29.41
C ASN A 227 8.98 1.40 29.28
N ASN A 228 9.50 1.22 28.06
CA ASN A 228 10.93 1.18 27.74
C ASN A 228 11.52 2.57 27.42
N GLY A 229 10.74 3.66 27.54
CA GLY A 229 11.18 5.03 27.26
C GLY A 229 11.04 5.47 25.80
N ARG A 230 10.62 4.58 24.89
CA ARG A 230 10.32 4.94 23.49
C ARG A 230 8.96 5.64 23.38
N VAL A 231 8.76 6.34 22.28
CA VAL A 231 7.48 6.94 21.91
C VAL A 231 6.76 5.97 20.97
N MET A 232 5.48 5.73 21.23
CA MET A 232 4.53 5.03 20.36
C MET A 232 3.50 6.04 19.81
N TYR A 233 3.10 5.88 18.55
CA TYR A 233 2.15 6.79 17.88
C TYR A 233 1.46 6.10 16.70
N THR A 234 0.39 6.70 16.17
CA THR A 234 -0.22 6.28 14.90
C THR A 234 0.27 7.18 13.78
N ARG A 235 0.72 6.61 12.66
CA ARG A 235 1.04 7.30 11.40
C ARG A 235 0.04 6.89 10.31
N TRP A 236 -0.52 7.87 9.63
CA TRP A 236 -1.13 7.64 8.32
C TRP A 236 -0.05 7.75 7.24
N GLU A 237 -0.03 6.84 6.27
CA GLU A 237 0.83 6.96 5.09
C GLU A 237 0.17 6.32 3.87
N TYR A 238 0.18 6.98 2.71
CA TYR A 238 -0.29 6.34 1.47
C TYR A 238 0.49 6.73 0.23
N THR A 239 1.75 7.09 0.42
CA THR A 239 2.70 7.19 -0.68
C THR A 239 2.80 5.85 -1.40
N ASP A 240 2.34 5.82 -2.65
CA ASP A 240 2.34 4.63 -3.50
C ASP A 240 1.56 3.43 -2.91
N LEU A 241 0.60 3.67 -2.00
CA LEU A 241 -0.29 2.69 -1.34
C LEU A 241 -1.75 3.21 -1.33
N THR A 242 -2.72 2.36 -1.00
CA THR A 242 -4.09 2.81 -0.71
C THR A 242 -4.19 3.75 0.50
N HIS A 243 -5.09 4.71 0.41
CA HIS A 243 -5.21 5.78 1.42
C HIS A 243 -6.22 5.51 2.55
N TYR A 244 -7.17 4.59 2.35
CA TYR A 244 -8.21 4.33 3.35
C TYR A 244 -7.75 3.47 4.52
N PHE A 245 -6.79 2.57 4.32
CA PHE A 245 -6.56 1.47 5.27
C PHE A 245 -5.15 1.43 5.86
N SER A 246 -4.39 2.52 5.72
CA SER A 246 -2.96 2.59 6.03
C SER A 246 -2.63 3.41 7.29
N ARG A 247 -3.30 3.13 8.42
CA ARG A 247 -2.96 3.74 9.72
C ARG A 247 -2.17 2.78 10.59
N ILE A 248 -0.87 2.99 10.56
CA ILE A 248 0.13 2.09 11.11
C ILE A 248 0.54 2.57 12.49
N VAL A 249 0.63 1.65 13.44
CA VAL A 249 1.18 1.97 14.76
C VAL A 249 2.70 1.94 14.64
N MET A 250 3.34 3.03 15.02
CA MET A 250 4.78 3.29 14.90
C MET A 250 5.42 3.41 16.28
N HIS A 251 6.74 3.30 16.33
CA HIS A 251 7.54 3.69 17.49
C HIS A 251 8.83 4.39 17.09
N MET A 252 9.40 5.19 18.00
CA MET A 252 10.71 5.85 17.85
C MET A 252 11.36 6.13 19.21
N ASN A 253 12.65 6.48 19.23
CA ASN A 253 13.25 7.09 20.42
C ASN A 253 12.76 8.55 20.56
N PRO A 254 12.76 9.13 21.78
CA PRO A 254 12.29 10.51 22.01
C PRO A 254 13.02 11.59 21.19
N ASP A 255 14.21 11.30 20.69
CA ASP A 255 15.01 12.20 19.85
C ASP A 255 14.71 12.07 18.34
N GLY A 256 13.75 11.22 17.96
CA GLY A 256 13.33 10.98 16.58
C GLY A 256 14.09 9.86 15.86
N THR A 257 15.11 9.25 16.48
CA THR A 257 15.83 8.09 15.89
C THR A 257 14.99 6.81 15.98
N GLU A 258 15.32 5.80 15.18
CA GLU A 258 14.66 4.48 15.18
C GLU A 258 13.15 4.53 14.88
N GLN A 259 12.71 5.39 13.96
CA GLN A 259 11.33 5.43 13.46
C GLN A 259 10.99 4.15 12.69
N LYS A 260 10.15 3.29 13.28
CA LYS A 260 9.82 1.96 12.76
C LYS A 260 8.35 1.61 13.01
N ALA A 261 7.75 0.83 12.12
CA ALA A 261 6.43 0.26 12.32
C ALA A 261 6.44 -0.74 13.48
N LEU A 262 5.53 -0.56 14.44
CA LEU A 262 5.24 -1.50 15.52
C LEU A 262 4.25 -2.59 15.06
N PHE A 263 3.13 -2.19 14.46
CA PHE A 263 2.04 -3.07 14.02
C PHE A 263 1.25 -2.46 12.85
N GLY A 264 0.77 -3.32 11.94
CA GLY A 264 -0.19 -2.94 10.88
C GLY A 264 0.41 -2.55 9.53
N SER A 265 1.74 -2.47 9.41
CA SER A 265 2.38 -2.22 8.11
C SER A 265 2.27 -3.47 7.21
N GLY A 266 1.72 -3.29 6.00
CA GLY A 266 1.57 -4.37 5.03
C GLY A 266 0.28 -5.19 5.12
N ILE A 267 -0.74 -4.72 5.84
CA ILE A 267 -2.07 -5.37 5.93
C ILE A 267 -3.20 -4.34 5.88
N TYR A 268 -4.38 -4.75 5.39
CA TYR A 268 -5.56 -3.89 5.32
C TYR A 268 -6.34 -3.76 6.65
N PHE A 269 -6.28 -4.77 7.51
CA PHE A 269 -6.99 -4.78 8.79
C PHE A 269 -5.99 -4.83 9.94
N PRO A 270 -6.07 -3.95 10.94
CA PRO A 270 -7.13 -2.97 11.19
C PRO A 270 -7.13 -1.80 10.19
N ASN A 271 -8.34 -1.40 9.75
CA ASN A 271 -8.52 -0.30 8.78
C ASN A 271 -7.94 1.03 9.29
N SER A 272 -8.25 1.36 10.56
CA SER A 272 -7.74 2.53 11.26
C SER A 272 -7.50 2.19 12.73
N THR A 273 -6.37 2.57 13.31
CA THR A 273 -6.08 2.38 14.75
C THR A 273 -5.82 3.71 15.45
N PHE A 274 -6.65 4.06 16.44
CA PHE A 274 -6.58 5.31 17.21
C PHE A 274 -6.49 5.08 18.72
N ASP A 275 -6.21 6.15 19.47
CA ASP A 275 -6.17 6.19 20.93
C ASP A 275 -5.35 5.06 21.57
N ILE A 276 -4.19 4.76 20.96
CA ILE A 276 -3.33 3.68 21.42
C ILE A 276 -2.70 3.98 22.78
N LYS A 277 -2.64 2.98 23.66
CA LYS A 277 -1.93 3.04 24.95
C LYS A 277 -1.12 1.78 25.21
N PRO A 278 0.15 1.91 25.64
CA PRO A 278 0.98 0.76 25.95
C PRO A 278 0.49 0.08 27.22
N LEU A 279 0.53 -1.26 27.25
CA LEU A 279 0.14 -2.02 28.44
C LEU A 279 1.28 -2.00 29.48
N PRO A 280 1.01 -1.73 30.77
CA PRO A 280 2.01 -1.81 31.84
C PRO A 280 2.75 -3.17 31.86
N GLY A 281 4.05 -3.16 32.13
CA GLY A 281 4.85 -4.38 32.23
C GLY A 281 5.25 -5.04 30.90
N HIS A 282 4.78 -4.53 29.76
CA HIS A 282 5.11 -5.05 28.44
C HIS A 282 5.97 -4.10 27.60
N ALA A 283 6.79 -4.66 26.72
CA ALA A 283 7.68 -3.91 25.84
C ALA A 283 7.00 -3.41 24.56
N SER A 284 5.96 -4.11 24.08
CA SER A 284 5.30 -3.83 22.78
C SER A 284 3.78 -3.98 22.78
N LYS A 285 3.16 -4.59 23.80
CA LYS A 285 1.70 -4.76 23.84
C LYS A 285 1.00 -3.43 24.04
N PHE A 286 -0.13 -3.24 23.38
CA PHE A 286 -0.94 -2.02 23.49
C PHE A 286 -2.44 -2.31 23.33
N ILE A 287 -3.26 -1.39 23.84
CA ILE A 287 -4.70 -1.33 23.59
C ILE A 287 -4.98 -0.16 22.65
N GLY A 288 -5.97 -0.29 21.78
CA GLY A 288 -6.38 0.78 20.86
C GLY A 288 -7.80 0.60 20.35
N VAL A 289 -8.25 1.59 19.57
CA VAL A 289 -9.58 1.63 18.98
C VAL A 289 -9.50 1.47 17.48
N ILE A 290 -10.21 0.47 16.95
CA ILE A 290 -10.35 0.25 15.51
C ILE A 290 -11.57 1.02 14.98
N SER A 291 -11.38 1.80 13.91
CA SER A 291 -12.44 2.57 13.23
C SER A 291 -12.32 2.50 11.70
N GLY A 292 -13.18 3.21 10.98
CA GLY A 292 -13.15 3.35 9.51
C GLY A 292 -12.32 4.55 9.02
N HIS A 293 -12.28 4.78 7.71
CA HIS A 293 -11.76 6.02 7.14
C HIS A 293 -12.83 7.12 7.11
N HIS A 294 -14.00 6.82 6.52
CA HIS A 294 -15.22 7.61 6.66
C HIS A 294 -16.12 7.08 7.78
N GLY A 295 -17.26 7.74 7.99
CA GLY A 295 -18.28 7.35 8.95
C GLY A 295 -18.05 7.91 10.35
N VAL A 296 -18.22 7.08 11.38
CA VAL A 296 -18.06 7.51 12.78
C VAL A 296 -16.63 7.99 13.05
N ALA A 297 -16.51 9.25 13.47
CA ALA A 297 -15.24 9.89 13.78
C ALA A 297 -14.72 9.50 15.18
N ARG A 298 -13.45 9.13 15.28
CA ARG A 298 -12.63 9.01 16.51
C ARG A 298 -13.15 8.05 17.59
N SER A 299 -14.13 7.22 17.29
CA SER A 299 -14.56 6.11 18.14
C SER A 299 -14.76 4.84 17.32
N GLY A 300 -14.83 3.70 18.00
CA GLY A 300 -15.03 2.41 17.34
C GLY A 300 -14.93 1.22 18.29
N ARG A 301 -14.35 0.13 17.80
CA ARG A 301 -14.24 -1.15 18.53
C ARG A 301 -12.93 -1.20 19.33
N LEU A 302 -12.95 -1.75 20.53
CA LEU A 302 -11.78 -1.80 21.41
C LEU A 302 -10.98 -3.10 21.20
N PHE A 303 -9.67 -2.99 21.04
CA PHE A 303 -8.80 -4.12 20.74
C PHE A 303 -7.49 -4.09 21.54
N LEU A 304 -7.06 -5.27 21.97
CA LEU A 304 -5.70 -5.54 22.42
C LEU A 304 -4.83 -6.03 21.27
N PHE A 305 -3.57 -5.65 21.31
CA PHE A 305 -2.56 -5.99 20.31
C PHE A 305 -1.29 -6.49 21.00
N ASP A 306 -0.76 -7.61 20.51
CA ASP A 306 0.50 -8.20 20.96
C ASP A 306 1.49 -8.39 19.79
N PRO A 307 2.23 -7.33 19.42
CA PRO A 307 3.22 -7.39 18.35
C PRO A 307 4.34 -8.43 18.55
N SER A 308 4.51 -8.97 19.77
CA SER A 308 5.48 -10.03 20.04
C SER A 308 5.05 -11.40 19.50
N ILE A 309 3.75 -11.61 19.30
CA ILE A 309 3.19 -12.80 18.64
C ILE A 309 3.32 -12.65 17.12
N HIS A 310 2.80 -11.54 16.59
CA HIS A 310 2.86 -11.22 15.16
C HIS A 310 2.59 -9.74 14.95
N ARG A 311 3.16 -9.14 13.89
CA ARG A 311 3.03 -7.70 13.61
C ARG A 311 2.05 -7.36 12.48
N LYS A 312 1.66 -8.40 11.73
CA LYS A 312 0.86 -8.32 10.51
C LYS A 312 -0.33 -9.30 10.49
N SER A 313 -0.89 -9.66 11.65
CA SER A 313 -1.95 -10.70 11.71
C SER A 313 -2.91 -10.50 12.86
N ILE A 314 -4.16 -10.90 12.64
CA ILE A 314 -5.21 -10.96 13.66
C ILE A 314 -4.91 -11.95 14.79
N SER A 315 -3.97 -12.89 14.60
CA SER A 315 -3.53 -13.80 15.67
C SER A 315 -2.89 -13.08 16.86
N ALA A 316 -2.42 -11.85 16.64
CA ALA A 316 -1.88 -10.97 17.67
C ALA A 316 -2.95 -10.02 18.27
N MET A 317 -4.23 -10.23 17.97
CA MET A 317 -5.31 -9.32 18.34
C MET A 317 -6.37 -10.02 19.19
N GLN A 318 -6.94 -9.29 20.15
CA GLN A 318 -8.14 -9.69 20.88
C GLN A 318 -9.13 -8.53 20.91
N GLU A 319 -10.39 -8.81 20.59
CA GLU A 319 -11.45 -7.82 20.68
C GLU A 319 -12.07 -7.76 22.08
N LEU A 320 -12.38 -6.55 22.56
CA LEU A 320 -13.03 -6.31 23.84
C LEU A 320 -14.36 -5.54 23.68
N PRO A 321 -15.41 -5.91 24.42
CA PRO A 321 -15.58 -7.12 25.24
C PRO A 321 -16.10 -8.28 24.38
N TYR A 322 -15.24 -9.10 23.75
CA TYR A 322 -15.69 -10.27 22.97
C TYR A 322 -14.60 -11.36 22.87
N LYS A 323 -14.10 -11.88 23.99
CA LYS A 323 -12.93 -12.77 24.04
C LYS A 323 -13.06 -14.03 23.16
N ASP A 324 -14.27 -14.58 23.04
CA ASP A 324 -14.56 -15.83 22.31
C ASP A 324 -15.12 -15.54 20.90
N ARG A 325 -15.25 -14.27 20.51
CA ARG A 325 -15.72 -13.91 19.17
C ARG A 325 -14.58 -14.03 18.17
N GLU A 326 -14.83 -14.77 17.10
CA GLU A 326 -13.94 -14.81 15.96
C GLU A 326 -13.77 -13.42 15.35
N ILE A 327 -12.52 -13.00 15.17
CA ILE A 327 -12.18 -11.74 14.50
C ILE A 327 -12.22 -11.99 12.99
N ILE A 328 -13.22 -11.41 12.33
CA ILE A 328 -13.31 -11.37 10.88
C ILE A 328 -12.62 -10.06 10.41
N PRO A 329 -11.48 -10.12 9.68
CA PRO A 329 -10.73 -8.95 9.23
C PRO A 329 -11.43 -8.26 8.05
N LEU A 330 -12.53 -7.58 8.33
CA LEU A 330 -13.33 -6.88 7.33
C LEU A 330 -12.63 -5.61 6.85
N VAL A 331 -12.21 -5.59 5.59
CA VAL A 331 -11.73 -4.39 4.89
C VAL A 331 -12.94 -3.65 4.34
N LYS A 332 -13.36 -2.61 5.04
CA LYS A 332 -14.57 -1.86 4.70
C LYS A 332 -14.45 -0.39 5.07
N ASP A 333 -14.84 0.50 4.16
CA ASP A 333 -15.06 1.90 4.53
C ASP A 333 -16.30 2.04 5.42
N GLU A 334 -16.29 3.04 6.31
CA GLU A 334 -17.33 3.20 7.34
C GLU A 334 -17.48 1.95 8.24
N LEU A 335 -16.37 1.27 8.53
CA LEU A 335 -16.31 -0.03 9.23
C LEU A 335 -17.20 -0.11 10.49
N VAL A 336 -17.34 0.99 11.23
CA VAL A 336 -18.03 1.04 12.52
C VAL A 336 -19.41 1.75 12.47
N ASN A 337 -19.92 2.08 11.28
CA ASN A 337 -21.27 2.63 11.15
C ASN A 337 -22.32 1.62 11.62
N GLY A 338 -23.17 2.03 12.56
CA GLY A 338 -24.19 1.16 13.17
C GLY A 338 -23.65 0.09 14.12
N VAL A 339 -22.33 0.07 14.38
CA VAL A 339 -21.69 -0.87 15.32
C VAL A 339 -21.72 -0.27 16.73
N TRP A 340 -22.11 -1.08 17.72
CA TRP A 340 -22.16 -0.69 19.13
C TRP A 340 -21.64 -1.85 19.99
N PRO A 341 -21.05 -1.59 21.17
CA PRO A 341 -20.74 -0.27 21.75
C PRO A 341 -19.63 0.50 20.99
N GLN A 342 -19.56 1.81 21.20
CA GLN A 342 -18.50 2.70 20.69
C GLN A 342 -17.54 3.07 21.83
N PHE A 343 -16.23 2.94 21.60
CA PHE A 343 -15.18 3.22 22.58
C PHE A 343 -14.22 4.31 22.10
N LEU A 344 -13.65 5.07 23.04
CA LEU A 344 -12.50 5.95 22.83
C LEU A 344 -11.68 6.12 24.12
N LYS A 345 -10.45 6.64 23.99
CA LYS A 345 -9.54 6.98 25.11
C LYS A 345 -9.41 5.88 26.19
N PRO A 346 -9.02 4.63 25.85
CA PRO A 346 -8.73 3.62 26.85
C PRO A 346 -7.55 4.04 27.74
N PHE A 347 -7.56 3.59 28.99
CA PHE A 347 -6.47 3.74 29.95
C PHE A 347 -6.21 2.38 30.60
N PRO A 348 -5.05 1.74 30.35
CA PRO A 348 -4.72 0.46 30.93
C PRO A 348 -4.35 0.57 32.41
N LEU A 349 -4.96 -0.27 33.24
CA LEU A 349 -4.58 -0.44 34.66
C LEU A 349 -3.52 -1.53 34.80
N ASP A 350 -3.68 -2.61 34.03
CA ASP A 350 -2.74 -3.70 33.78
C ASP A 350 -2.99 -4.30 32.37
N ASP A 351 -2.64 -5.56 32.15
CA ASP A 351 -2.89 -6.29 30.89
C ASP A 351 -4.30 -6.89 30.79
N HIS A 352 -5.13 -6.77 31.84
CA HIS A 352 -6.46 -7.35 31.92
C HIS A 352 -7.59 -6.34 32.11
N TYR A 353 -7.34 -5.18 32.73
CA TYR A 353 -8.34 -4.20 33.13
C TYR A 353 -8.04 -2.80 32.59
N PHE A 354 -9.08 -2.14 32.09
CA PHE A 354 -8.99 -0.86 31.39
C PHE A 354 -10.11 0.08 31.86
N LEU A 355 -9.81 1.35 32.10
CA LEU A 355 -10.82 2.39 32.16
C LEU A 355 -11.02 2.96 30.75
N VAL A 356 -12.25 3.02 30.27
CA VAL A 356 -12.54 3.37 28.87
C VAL A 356 -13.74 4.30 28.81
N THR A 357 -13.67 5.34 27.99
CA THR A 357 -14.86 6.11 27.62
C THR A 357 -15.68 5.31 26.62
N ALA A 358 -16.95 5.07 26.92
CA ALA A 358 -17.82 4.29 26.04
C ALA A 358 -19.23 4.89 25.93
N LYS A 359 -19.87 4.59 24.80
CA LYS A 359 -21.29 4.82 24.55
C LYS A 359 -21.89 3.51 24.05
N LEU A 360 -22.82 2.94 24.81
CA LEU A 360 -23.24 1.55 24.62
C LEU A 360 -24.30 1.34 23.55
N SER A 361 -25.07 2.37 23.25
CA SER A 361 -26.13 2.41 22.24
C SER A 361 -26.23 3.81 21.63
N PRO A 362 -26.97 4.00 20.52
CA PRO A 362 -27.14 5.32 19.90
C PRO A 362 -27.62 6.42 20.85
N ASP A 363 -28.43 6.06 21.85
CA ASP A 363 -29.11 6.93 22.82
C ASP A 363 -28.48 6.92 24.23
N ALA A 364 -27.44 6.12 24.44
CA ALA A 364 -26.65 6.12 25.68
C ALA A 364 -25.82 7.41 25.83
N LEU A 365 -25.41 7.72 27.05
CA LEU A 365 -24.47 8.80 27.32
C LEU A 365 -23.03 8.33 27.05
N TRP A 366 -22.12 9.29 26.85
CA TRP A 366 -20.69 9.00 26.91
C TRP A 366 -20.26 8.91 28.37
N GLY A 367 -20.07 7.69 28.86
CA GLY A 367 -19.71 7.39 30.24
C GLY A 367 -18.32 6.77 30.38
N ILE A 368 -17.86 6.62 31.62
CA ILE A 368 -16.62 5.91 31.96
C ILE A 368 -16.97 4.50 32.41
N TYR A 369 -16.32 3.51 31.81
CA TYR A 369 -16.52 2.10 32.08
C TYR A 369 -15.21 1.41 32.46
N LEU A 370 -15.29 0.45 33.37
CA LEU A 370 -14.28 -0.57 33.57
C LEU A 370 -14.55 -1.71 32.59
N VAL A 371 -13.57 -1.98 31.72
CA VAL A 371 -13.59 -3.04 30.71
C VAL A 371 -12.48 -4.04 31.02
N ASP A 372 -12.71 -5.33 30.82
CA ASP A 372 -11.68 -6.35 31.00
C ASP A 372 -11.61 -7.40 29.88
N THR A 373 -10.56 -8.22 29.92
CA THR A 373 -10.33 -9.33 28.97
C THR A 373 -11.30 -10.51 29.12
N HIS A 374 -12.23 -10.43 30.07
CA HIS A 374 -13.18 -11.49 30.42
C HIS A 374 -14.63 -11.11 30.06
N ASP A 375 -14.79 -10.13 29.18
CA ASP A 375 -16.05 -9.59 28.66
C ASP A 375 -16.88 -8.79 29.68
N ASN A 376 -16.28 -8.35 30.79
CA ASN A 376 -16.97 -7.43 31.67
C ASN A 376 -16.89 -6.01 31.15
N LEU A 377 -18.05 -5.35 31.18
CA LEU A 377 -18.21 -3.93 30.96
C LEU A 377 -19.05 -3.38 32.12
N THR A 378 -18.46 -2.50 32.93
CA THR A 378 -19.03 -2.04 34.20
C THR A 378 -19.02 -0.52 34.29
N LEU A 379 -20.20 0.09 34.43
CA LEU A 379 -20.33 1.53 34.54
C LEU A 379 -19.65 2.06 35.82
N VAL A 380 -18.73 3.01 35.64
CA VAL A 380 -18.09 3.76 36.71
C VAL A 380 -18.86 5.05 36.97
N ALA A 381 -19.03 5.89 35.93
CA ALA A 381 -19.71 7.18 36.02
C ALA A 381 -20.33 7.62 34.69
N GLU A 382 -21.54 8.18 34.74
CA GLU A 382 -22.21 8.92 33.67
C GLU A 382 -23.20 9.94 34.28
N TYR A 383 -23.52 11.00 33.56
CA TYR A 383 -24.42 12.07 34.04
C TYR A 383 -25.31 12.57 32.89
N GLU A 384 -26.62 12.68 33.14
CA GLU A 384 -27.56 13.19 32.15
C GLU A 384 -27.20 14.63 31.73
N GLY A 385 -27.29 14.93 30.44
CA GLY A 385 -26.88 16.22 29.88
C GLY A 385 -25.37 16.41 29.78
N GLU A 386 -24.58 15.36 29.98
CA GLU A 386 -23.12 15.43 29.94
C GLU A 386 -22.49 14.27 29.16
N GLY A 387 -21.28 14.49 28.67
CA GLY A 387 -20.38 13.45 28.16
C GLY A 387 -19.04 13.50 28.88
N LEU A 388 -18.55 12.34 29.30
CA LEU A 388 -17.25 12.17 29.93
C LEU A 388 -16.26 11.55 28.95
N ILE A 389 -15.08 12.15 28.81
CA ILE A 389 -13.98 11.66 27.98
C ILE A 389 -12.70 11.63 28.82
N HIS A 390 -11.80 10.69 28.53
CA HIS A 390 -10.64 10.37 29.35
C HIS A 390 -11.03 9.76 30.71
N ALA A 391 -10.21 8.82 31.18
CA ALA A 391 -10.40 8.20 32.49
C ALA A 391 -9.04 7.90 33.11
N ILE A 392 -8.36 8.95 33.58
CA ILE A 392 -6.96 8.87 34.03
C ILE A 392 -6.93 8.74 35.55
N PRO A 393 -6.48 7.62 36.12
CA PRO A 393 -6.26 7.49 37.56
C PRO A 393 -5.35 8.59 38.12
N LEU A 394 -5.82 9.31 39.13
CA LEU A 394 -5.00 10.28 39.85
C LEU A 394 -4.15 9.55 40.89
N LYS A 395 -3.09 8.90 40.42
CA LYS A 395 -2.12 8.19 41.24
C LYS A 395 -0.73 8.32 40.64
N LYS A 396 0.29 8.31 41.50
CA LYS A 396 1.68 8.28 41.04
C LYS A 396 1.94 7.04 40.20
N GLN A 397 2.68 7.22 39.12
CA GLN A 397 3.09 6.17 38.20
C GLN A 397 4.60 6.09 38.14
N GLN A 398 5.12 4.93 37.73
CA GLN A 398 6.53 4.80 37.44
C GLN A 398 6.87 5.60 36.19
N MET A 399 7.76 6.57 36.32
CA MET A 399 8.32 7.28 35.18
C MET A 399 9.16 6.31 34.32
N PRO A 400 8.93 6.22 32.99
CA PRO A 400 9.76 5.45 32.08
C PRO A 400 11.23 5.90 32.10
N PRO A 401 12.19 5.04 31.71
CA PRO A 401 13.59 5.42 31.67
C PRO A 401 13.86 6.52 30.65
N VAL A 402 14.78 7.43 30.97
CA VAL A 402 15.31 8.41 30.02
C VAL A 402 16.16 7.68 28.97
N ILE A 403 15.81 7.82 27.69
CA ILE A 403 16.69 7.43 26.58
C ILE A 403 17.56 8.63 26.23
N PRO A 404 18.89 8.54 26.31
CA PRO A 404 19.78 9.63 25.89
C PRO A 404 19.66 9.91 24.40
N ASP A 405 19.74 11.19 24.02
CA ASP A 405 19.82 11.62 22.63
C ASP A 405 21.02 10.94 21.93
N ARG A 406 20.75 10.35 20.76
CA ARG A 406 21.72 9.67 19.89
C ARG A 406 22.08 10.50 18.66
N VAL A 407 21.42 11.65 18.49
CA VAL A 407 21.66 12.57 17.39
C VAL A 407 22.97 13.35 17.55
N ASN A 408 23.64 13.60 16.43
CA ASN A 408 24.68 14.60 16.31
C ASN A 408 24.17 15.77 15.48
N LEU A 409 23.65 16.80 16.15
CA LEU A 409 23.03 17.98 15.51
C LEU A 409 24.01 18.80 14.65
N LYS A 410 25.34 18.58 14.77
CA LYS A 410 26.32 19.20 13.85
C LYS A 410 26.37 18.52 12.48
N SER A 411 25.90 17.28 12.37
CA SER A 411 25.81 16.55 11.10
C SER A 411 24.63 17.07 10.27
N LYS A 412 24.74 17.02 8.95
CA LYS A 412 23.62 17.23 8.00
C LYS A 412 23.17 15.93 7.33
N GLU A 413 23.78 14.82 7.72
CA GLU A 413 23.59 13.51 7.09
C GLU A 413 23.31 12.44 8.14
N ALA A 414 22.62 11.39 7.71
CA ALA A 414 22.51 10.10 8.39
C ALA A 414 23.22 9.02 7.56
N THR A 415 23.47 7.86 8.17
CA THR A 415 24.04 6.68 7.51
C THR A 415 22.95 5.63 7.39
N VAL A 416 22.78 5.04 6.21
CA VAL A 416 21.97 3.83 6.01
C VAL A 416 22.92 2.64 5.92
N PHE A 417 22.62 1.57 6.65
CA PHE A 417 23.31 0.30 6.57
C PHE A 417 22.31 -0.83 6.38
N ILE A 418 22.41 -1.55 5.27
CA ILE A 418 21.65 -2.77 5.02
C ILE A 418 22.65 -3.92 5.01
N GLN A 419 22.47 -4.87 5.94
CA GLN A 419 23.40 -5.97 6.09
C GLN A 419 23.38 -6.87 4.86
N ASP A 420 22.20 -7.20 4.35
CA ASP A 420 22.01 -8.02 3.16
C ASP A 420 20.61 -7.80 2.57
N LEU A 421 20.53 -7.08 1.45
CA LEU A 421 19.24 -6.71 0.87
C LEU A 421 18.37 -7.89 0.44
N TYR A 422 18.95 -9.08 0.27
CA TYR A 422 18.23 -10.29 -0.11
C TYR A 422 17.53 -10.99 1.06
N GLU A 423 17.74 -10.52 2.28
CA GLU A 423 17.04 -11.01 3.48
C GLU A 423 15.71 -10.26 3.65
N GLY A 424 14.59 -10.97 3.64
CA GLY A 424 13.25 -10.37 3.77
C GLY A 424 12.36 -10.59 2.55
N GLU A 425 11.08 -10.26 2.70
CA GLU A 425 10.07 -10.55 1.67
C GLU A 425 10.21 -9.67 0.42
N GLY A 426 10.81 -8.48 0.57
CA GLY A 426 10.92 -7.49 -0.51
C GLY A 426 11.78 -7.91 -1.70
N LEU A 427 12.70 -8.86 -1.52
CA LEU A 427 13.52 -9.44 -2.60
C LEU A 427 13.55 -10.96 -2.57
N LEU A 428 12.53 -11.57 -1.97
CA LEU A 428 12.40 -13.01 -1.86
C LEU A 428 12.49 -13.67 -3.24
N ASN A 429 13.34 -14.70 -3.36
CA ASN A 429 13.61 -15.46 -4.60
C ASN A 429 14.28 -14.69 -5.75
N VAL A 430 14.67 -13.42 -5.55
CA VAL A 430 15.53 -12.73 -6.53
C VAL A 430 16.94 -13.32 -6.45
N PRO A 431 17.54 -13.75 -7.57
CA PRO A 431 18.90 -14.29 -7.54
C PRO A 431 19.90 -13.28 -6.99
N ARG A 432 20.83 -13.75 -6.16
CA ARG A 432 21.90 -12.93 -5.60
C ARG A 432 22.79 -12.35 -6.70
N GLY A 433 23.20 -11.11 -6.53
CA GLY A 433 23.99 -10.36 -7.50
C GLY A 433 23.17 -9.72 -8.64
N THR A 434 21.86 -9.95 -8.70
CA THR A 434 20.96 -9.27 -9.66
C THR A 434 20.88 -7.77 -9.41
N VAL A 435 20.85 -7.34 -8.13
CA VAL A 435 20.83 -5.93 -7.75
C VAL A 435 22.23 -5.35 -7.94
N LYS A 436 22.34 -4.28 -8.73
CA LYS A 436 23.63 -3.59 -9.00
C LYS A 436 23.74 -2.27 -8.25
N ASP A 437 22.63 -1.54 -8.20
CA ASP A 437 22.57 -0.22 -7.60
C ASP A 437 21.27 -0.08 -6.80
N LEU A 438 21.27 0.84 -5.85
CA LEU A 438 20.06 1.38 -5.25
C LEU A 438 19.81 2.77 -5.84
N ARG A 439 18.60 3.03 -6.33
CA ARG A 439 18.13 4.40 -6.60
C ARG A 439 17.55 4.97 -5.31
N ILE A 440 18.04 6.15 -4.95
CA ILE A 440 17.59 6.90 -3.79
C ILE A 440 16.86 8.15 -4.26
N PHE A 441 15.66 8.36 -3.73
CA PHE A 441 14.87 9.55 -4.00
C PHE A 441 14.16 10.00 -2.73
N ALA A 442 13.88 11.29 -2.64
CA ALA A 442 13.05 11.88 -1.61
C ALA A 442 11.66 12.20 -2.17
N TYR A 443 10.73 12.55 -1.30
CA TYR A 443 9.42 13.04 -1.70
C TYR A 443 9.29 14.54 -1.48
N GLU A 444 8.59 15.20 -2.39
CA GLU A 444 7.99 16.51 -2.12
C GLU A 444 6.50 16.31 -1.85
N TYR A 445 5.98 16.97 -0.83
CA TYR A 445 4.61 16.78 -0.33
C TYR A 445 3.71 17.99 -0.56
N ALA A 446 2.41 17.71 -0.59
CA ALA A 446 1.34 18.67 -0.84
C ALA A 446 1.37 19.85 0.14
N TYR A 447 0.92 21.00 -0.33
CA TYR A 447 0.81 22.23 0.46
C TYR A 447 -0.65 22.45 0.88
N GLN A 448 -0.86 23.25 1.92
CA GLN A 448 -2.20 23.54 2.42
C GLN A 448 -3.01 24.29 1.35
N HIS A 449 -4.28 23.91 1.17
CA HIS A 449 -5.22 24.44 0.16
C HIS A 449 -4.62 24.58 -1.25
N SER A 450 -3.83 23.60 -1.68
CA SER A 450 -3.17 23.57 -2.98
C SER A 450 -3.61 22.33 -3.76
N PRO A 451 -3.80 22.39 -5.08
CA PRO A 451 -4.18 21.20 -5.87
C PRO A 451 -3.20 20.04 -5.65
N SER A 452 -3.70 18.94 -5.09
CA SER A 452 -2.87 17.81 -4.67
C SER A 452 -3.58 16.46 -4.62
N ASP A 453 -4.82 16.38 -5.13
CA ASP A 453 -5.51 15.09 -5.26
C ASP A 453 -4.73 14.16 -6.23
N HIS A 454 -5.10 12.88 -6.32
CA HIS A 454 -4.43 11.88 -7.17
C HIS A 454 -4.32 12.26 -8.66
N THR A 455 -5.18 13.18 -9.13
CA THR A 455 -5.14 13.72 -10.50
C THR A 455 -4.18 14.91 -10.66
N ALA A 456 -3.51 15.37 -9.61
CA ALA A 456 -2.65 16.54 -9.65
C ALA A 456 -1.28 16.25 -10.27
N GLN A 457 -0.77 15.01 -10.19
CA GLN A 457 0.57 14.67 -10.69
C GLN A 457 0.59 13.98 -12.04
N GLY A 458 -0.48 13.28 -12.39
CA GLY A 458 -0.56 12.47 -13.61
C GLY A 458 -1.75 11.52 -13.56
N ILE A 459 -1.98 10.83 -14.67
CA ILE A 459 -3.01 9.79 -14.75
C ILE A 459 -2.48 8.53 -14.07
N GLN A 460 -3.06 8.13 -12.93
CA GLN A 460 -2.61 7.00 -12.11
C GLN A 460 -1.15 7.09 -11.61
N SER A 461 -0.61 8.29 -11.36
CA SER A 461 0.81 8.41 -11.01
C SER A 461 1.15 8.37 -9.51
N GLY A 462 0.16 8.05 -8.66
CA GLY A 462 0.27 8.16 -7.20
C GLY A 462 -0.01 9.58 -6.69
N TRP A 463 0.29 9.82 -5.41
CA TRP A 463 -0.05 11.06 -4.70
C TRP A 463 1.11 12.07 -4.58
N ASP A 464 2.35 11.60 -4.79
CA ASP A 464 3.57 12.31 -4.40
C ASP A 464 4.48 12.64 -5.57
N ILE A 465 5.27 13.69 -5.38
CA ILE A 465 6.35 14.05 -6.31
C ILE A 465 7.63 13.36 -5.86
N LYS A 466 8.29 12.68 -6.79
CA LYS A 466 9.55 11.97 -6.54
C LYS A 466 10.74 12.86 -6.95
N ARG A 467 11.58 13.20 -5.97
CA ARG A 467 12.81 14.01 -6.08
C ARG A 467 14.05 13.11 -6.13
N LEU A 468 14.65 12.95 -7.30
CA LEU A 468 15.76 12.04 -7.55
C LEU A 468 17.05 12.53 -6.89
N LEU A 469 17.54 11.80 -5.89
CA LEU A 469 18.81 12.11 -5.22
C LEU A 469 20.01 11.49 -5.94
N GLY A 470 19.84 10.27 -6.49
CA GLY A 470 20.89 9.59 -7.23
C GLY A 470 20.93 8.08 -7.01
N THR A 471 22.10 7.48 -7.22
CA THR A 471 22.32 6.02 -7.07
C THR A 471 23.50 5.69 -6.16
N VAL A 472 23.48 4.49 -5.58
CA VAL A 472 24.56 3.92 -4.77
C VAL A 472 24.80 2.48 -5.21
N PRO A 473 26.03 2.07 -5.52
CA PRO A 473 26.30 0.69 -5.91
C PRO A 473 26.21 -0.27 -4.71
N VAL A 474 25.71 -1.46 -4.98
CA VAL A 474 25.59 -2.56 -4.01
C VAL A 474 26.82 -3.46 -4.06
N GLU A 475 27.30 -3.91 -2.91
CA GLU A 475 28.43 -4.84 -2.83
C GLU A 475 28.03 -6.25 -3.31
N GLU A 476 29.00 -7.05 -3.75
CA GLU A 476 28.74 -8.40 -4.30
C GLU A 476 28.03 -9.36 -3.32
N ASP A 477 28.19 -9.15 -2.01
CA ASP A 477 27.52 -9.95 -0.98
C ASP A 477 26.09 -9.48 -0.65
N GLY A 478 25.58 -8.44 -1.35
CA GLY A 478 24.26 -7.85 -1.12
C GLY A 478 24.24 -6.78 -0.02
N SER A 479 25.37 -6.49 0.62
CA SER A 479 25.46 -5.45 1.64
C SER A 479 25.64 -4.06 1.03
N VAL A 480 25.19 -3.02 1.74
CA VAL A 480 25.38 -1.62 1.32
C VAL A 480 25.41 -0.69 2.52
N MET A 481 26.25 0.34 2.46
CA MET A 481 26.35 1.37 3.48
C MET A 481 26.60 2.73 2.83
N PHE A 482 25.74 3.71 3.08
CA PHE A 482 25.79 5.02 2.39
C PHE A 482 25.22 6.16 3.24
N LYS A 483 25.51 7.40 2.83
CA LYS A 483 25.01 8.62 3.46
C LYS A 483 23.73 9.11 2.77
N ILE A 484 22.79 9.58 3.57
CA ILE A 484 21.57 10.27 3.12
C ILE A 484 21.47 11.64 3.80
N PRO A 485 20.76 12.62 3.21
CA PRO A 485 20.41 13.84 3.90
C PRO A 485 19.61 13.53 5.18
N ALA A 486 20.01 14.10 6.31
CA ALA A 486 19.24 13.95 7.54
C ALA A 486 17.89 14.71 7.44
N ASN A 487 16.91 14.31 8.24
CA ASN A 487 15.59 14.96 8.31
C ASN A 487 14.87 15.01 6.95
N THR A 488 15.18 14.07 6.06
CA THR A 488 14.61 13.98 4.73
C THR A 488 13.99 12.59 4.56
N PRO A 489 12.69 12.48 4.24
CA PRO A 489 12.06 11.21 3.94
C PRO A 489 12.61 10.68 2.61
N ILE A 490 13.27 9.53 2.66
CA ILE A 490 13.84 8.87 1.47
C ILE A 490 13.20 7.51 1.23
N SER A 491 13.12 7.14 -0.04
CA SER A 491 12.73 5.81 -0.51
C SER A 491 13.84 5.20 -1.36
N ILE A 492 13.82 3.88 -1.45
CA ILE A 492 14.88 3.03 -2.03
C ILE A 492 14.26 2.11 -3.08
N GLN A 493 14.86 2.07 -4.26
CA GLN A 493 14.56 1.11 -5.32
C GLN A 493 15.81 0.28 -5.66
N PRO A 494 15.84 -1.03 -5.38
CA PRO A 494 16.87 -1.93 -5.88
C PRO A 494 16.79 -2.02 -7.41
N LEU A 495 17.90 -1.75 -8.10
CA LEU A 495 18.00 -1.72 -9.55
C LEU A 495 18.74 -2.93 -10.11
N ASP A 496 18.26 -3.45 -11.23
CA ASP A 496 18.98 -4.45 -12.02
C ASP A 496 20.13 -3.83 -12.86
N SER A 497 20.81 -4.65 -13.66
CA SER A 497 21.93 -4.20 -14.50
C SER A 497 21.56 -3.23 -15.62
N GLU A 498 20.28 -3.13 -15.99
CA GLU A 498 19.79 -2.14 -16.96
C GLU A 498 19.31 -0.84 -16.27
N GLY A 499 19.33 -0.81 -14.93
CA GLY A 499 18.89 0.34 -14.13
C GLY A 499 17.38 0.39 -13.91
N ARG A 500 16.67 -0.74 -14.00
CA ARG A 500 15.22 -0.87 -13.78
C ARG A 500 14.94 -1.30 -12.34
N ALA A 501 13.90 -0.73 -11.72
CA ALA A 501 13.54 -1.06 -10.36
C ALA A 501 12.93 -2.47 -10.26
N ILE A 502 13.60 -3.34 -9.49
CA ILE A 502 13.15 -4.70 -9.17
C ILE A 502 12.05 -4.68 -8.10
N GLN A 503 12.15 -3.75 -7.16
CA GLN A 503 11.22 -3.58 -6.05
C GLN A 503 11.09 -2.10 -5.71
N TRP A 504 9.92 -1.71 -5.18
CA TRP A 504 9.66 -0.35 -4.73
C TRP A 504 9.45 -0.34 -3.22
N MET A 505 10.19 0.50 -2.50
CA MET A 505 9.83 0.86 -1.14
C MET A 505 8.64 1.83 -1.19
N ARG A 506 7.43 1.32 -0.95
CA ARG A 506 6.17 2.10 -0.96
C ARG A 506 5.87 2.65 0.44
N SER A 507 6.83 3.40 0.93
CA SER A 507 6.89 4.13 2.21
C SER A 507 8.21 4.93 2.17
N TRP A 508 8.60 5.55 3.28
CA TRP A 508 9.88 6.23 3.43
C TRP A 508 10.52 5.92 4.77
N THR A 509 11.84 6.12 4.83
CA THR A 509 12.60 6.20 6.07
C THR A 509 13.20 7.59 6.21
N THR A 510 13.34 8.05 7.45
CA THR A 510 13.95 9.36 7.75
C THR A 510 15.07 9.15 8.76
N GLY A 511 16.31 9.38 8.35
CA GLY A 511 17.45 9.39 9.26
C GLY A 511 17.59 10.74 9.97
N MET A 512 17.75 10.73 11.29
CA MET A 512 18.06 11.92 12.07
C MET A 512 19.55 12.31 11.93
N PRO A 513 19.95 13.54 12.30
CA PRO A 513 21.34 14.00 12.18
C PRO A 513 22.34 13.07 12.88
N GLY A 514 23.25 12.48 12.12
CA GLY A 514 24.29 11.58 12.62
C GLY A 514 23.82 10.17 12.97
N GLU A 515 22.54 9.84 12.75
CA GLU A 515 22.00 8.50 12.98
C GLU A 515 22.64 7.47 12.05
N THR A 516 22.69 6.21 12.51
CA THR A 516 22.88 5.06 11.63
C THR A 516 21.58 4.26 11.60
N VAL A 517 20.83 4.40 10.52
CA VAL A 517 19.62 3.62 10.23
C VAL A 517 20.06 2.25 9.72
N SER A 518 19.68 1.19 10.42
CA SER A 518 20.10 -0.18 10.10
C SER A 518 18.92 -1.12 9.89
N CYS A 519 18.99 -1.92 8.82
CA CYS A 519 18.07 -3.03 8.52
C CYS A 519 18.86 -4.32 8.24
N VAL A 520 18.23 -5.48 8.47
CA VAL A 520 18.81 -6.78 8.07
C VAL A 520 18.76 -6.91 6.56
N GLY A 521 17.61 -6.64 5.95
CA GLY A 521 17.44 -6.65 4.51
C GLY A 521 16.16 -5.94 4.06
N CYS A 522 15.65 -6.24 2.87
CA CYS A 522 14.49 -5.53 2.32
C CYS A 522 13.16 -6.09 2.88
N HIS A 523 12.52 -5.34 3.79
CA HIS A 523 11.28 -5.73 4.46
C HIS A 523 11.44 -7.03 5.28
N GLU A 524 12.47 -7.08 6.12
CA GLU A 524 12.63 -8.17 7.09
C GLU A 524 11.52 -8.16 8.16
N ASP A 525 11.25 -9.32 8.76
CA ASP A 525 10.41 -9.37 9.95
C ASP A 525 11.17 -8.74 11.14
N GLN A 526 10.60 -7.74 11.79
CA GLN A 526 11.21 -7.11 12.96
C GLN A 526 11.24 -8.01 14.21
N ASN A 527 10.52 -9.13 14.22
CA ASN A 527 10.66 -10.15 15.25
C ASN A 527 11.84 -11.11 14.95
N GLN A 528 12.45 -11.02 13.77
CA GLN A 528 13.65 -11.78 13.42
C GLN A 528 14.87 -11.26 14.19
N ILE A 529 15.67 -12.19 14.72
CA ILE A 529 16.94 -11.86 15.36
C ILE A 529 17.98 -11.63 14.26
N PRO A 530 18.64 -10.45 14.20
CA PRO A 530 19.69 -10.19 13.24
C PRO A 530 20.90 -11.10 13.52
N ILE A 531 21.43 -11.74 12.48
CA ILE A 531 22.64 -12.58 12.61
C ILE A 531 23.87 -11.67 12.57
N PRO A 532 24.70 -11.60 13.62
CA PRO A 532 25.92 -10.80 13.59
C PRO A 532 26.89 -11.34 12.53
N LYS A 533 27.01 -10.63 11.41
CA LYS A 533 27.86 -11.00 10.28
C LYS A 533 28.68 -9.79 9.84
N ARG A 534 29.97 -10.00 9.64
CA ARG A 534 30.85 -9.02 8.98
C ARG A 534 30.63 -9.11 7.48
N VAL A 535 30.14 -8.03 6.89
CA VAL A 535 29.81 -7.91 5.45
C VAL A 535 30.72 -6.89 4.79
N ILE A 536 30.85 -6.93 3.45
CA ILE A 536 31.79 -6.08 2.70
C ILE A 536 31.56 -4.60 3.04
N ALA A 537 30.32 -4.13 3.02
CA ALA A 537 29.97 -2.74 3.30
C ALA A 537 30.45 -2.29 4.69
N SER A 538 30.34 -3.16 5.72
CA SER A 538 30.78 -2.85 7.10
C SER A 538 32.29 -2.66 7.27
N THR A 539 33.09 -3.01 6.24
CA THR A 539 34.56 -2.87 6.25
C THR A 539 35.07 -1.62 5.54
N LYS A 540 34.17 -0.86 4.91
CA LYS A 540 34.47 0.34 4.13
C LYS A 540 33.86 1.57 4.80
N ALA A 541 34.27 2.76 4.38
CA ALA A 541 33.56 3.99 4.74
C ALA A 541 32.18 4.01 4.04
N PRO A 542 31.15 4.64 4.64
CA PRO A 542 29.87 4.82 3.97
C PRO A 542 30.04 5.57 2.65
N GLN A 543 29.38 5.07 1.61
CA GLN A 543 29.40 5.66 0.27
C GLN A 543 28.59 6.96 0.21
N THR A 544 28.93 7.85 -0.71
CA THR A 544 28.14 9.05 -1.03
C THR A 544 27.20 8.74 -2.19
N ILE A 545 25.98 9.27 -2.17
CA ILE A 545 25.05 9.15 -3.30
C ILE A 545 25.66 9.80 -4.54
N GLN A 546 25.71 9.06 -5.64
CA GLN A 546 26.10 9.61 -6.93
C GLN A 546 24.92 10.40 -7.49
N ALA A 547 25.05 11.73 -7.51
CA ALA A 547 24.02 12.63 -8.03
C ALA A 547 23.70 12.33 -9.50
N PRO A 548 22.43 12.51 -9.93
CA PRO A 548 22.06 12.38 -11.33
C PRO A 548 22.71 13.47 -12.18
N GLU A 549 22.91 13.17 -13.46
CA GLU A 549 23.39 14.14 -14.44
C GLU A 549 22.48 15.38 -14.47
N GLY A 550 23.07 16.58 -14.42
CA GLY A 550 22.32 17.83 -14.33
C GLY A 550 21.83 18.19 -12.92
N GLY A 551 22.16 17.39 -11.90
CA GLY A 551 21.89 17.69 -10.49
C GLY A 551 20.57 17.12 -9.95
N VAL A 552 20.46 17.09 -8.63
CA VAL A 552 19.25 16.65 -7.89
C VAL A 552 18.05 17.50 -8.26
N ARG A 553 16.88 16.88 -8.45
CA ARG A 553 15.64 17.54 -8.87
C ARG A 553 14.42 16.63 -8.74
N SER A 554 13.24 17.23 -8.74
CA SER A 554 11.98 16.52 -8.98
C SER A 554 11.88 16.02 -10.42
N PHE A 555 11.42 14.78 -10.61
CA PHE A 555 11.26 14.20 -11.93
C PHE A 555 10.05 14.81 -12.66
N THR A 556 10.23 15.28 -13.90
CA THR A 556 9.15 15.92 -14.68
C THR A 556 9.12 15.39 -16.11
N PHE A 557 7.94 15.14 -16.65
CA PHE A 557 7.81 14.61 -18.01
C PHE A 557 8.40 15.56 -19.07
N ASP A 558 8.12 16.85 -18.93
CA ASP A 558 8.52 17.87 -19.92
C ASP A 558 10.04 18.03 -20.05
N LEU A 559 10.80 17.89 -18.96
CA LEU A 559 12.25 18.03 -18.99
C LEU A 559 12.97 16.68 -19.22
N GLU A 560 12.34 15.56 -18.88
CA GLU A 560 13.00 14.24 -18.92
C GLU A 560 12.60 13.41 -20.13
N ILE A 561 11.29 13.33 -20.43
CA ILE A 561 10.74 12.39 -21.42
C ILE A 561 10.48 13.08 -22.76
N GLN A 562 9.97 14.32 -22.75
CA GLN A 562 9.72 15.05 -23.99
C GLN A 562 10.97 15.17 -24.88
N PRO A 563 12.20 15.41 -24.36
CA PRO A 563 13.41 15.42 -25.20
C PRO A 563 13.68 14.10 -25.93
N ILE A 564 13.32 12.95 -25.33
CA ILE A 564 13.43 11.63 -25.95
C ILE A 564 12.43 11.53 -27.11
N LEU A 565 11.20 11.98 -26.89
CA LEU A 565 10.16 11.96 -27.92
C LEU A 565 10.51 12.89 -29.09
N ASP A 566 11.05 14.07 -28.80
CA ASP A 566 11.50 15.06 -29.79
C ASP A 566 12.59 14.49 -30.70
N ARG A 567 13.52 13.67 -30.16
CA ARG A 567 14.55 13.02 -30.95
C ARG A 567 14.05 11.77 -31.66
N ALA A 568 13.47 10.83 -30.93
CA ALA A 568 13.31 9.45 -31.37
C ALA A 568 11.93 9.15 -31.97
N CYS A 569 10.91 9.98 -31.71
CA CYS A 569 9.52 9.64 -32.01
C CYS A 569 8.84 10.63 -32.98
N ILE A 570 9.05 11.93 -32.79
CA ILE A 570 8.28 12.98 -33.49
C ILE A 570 8.49 12.97 -35.01
N ALA A 571 9.61 12.44 -35.52
CA ALA A 571 9.83 12.26 -36.96
C ALA A 571 8.69 11.46 -37.63
N CYS A 572 8.12 10.49 -36.90
CA CYS A 572 6.96 9.69 -37.33
C CYS A 572 5.63 10.07 -36.64
N HIS A 573 5.69 10.73 -35.48
CA HIS A 573 4.56 11.01 -34.58
C HIS A 573 4.34 12.52 -34.38
N ASN A 574 4.01 13.24 -35.47
CA ASN A 574 3.92 14.71 -35.52
C ASN A 574 2.53 15.23 -35.95
N GLY A 575 1.48 14.42 -35.77
CA GLY A 575 0.11 14.81 -36.10
C GLY A 575 -0.24 14.81 -37.60
N LYS A 576 0.71 14.53 -38.50
CA LYS A 576 0.45 14.44 -39.95
C LYS A 576 -0.17 13.11 -40.40
N SER A 577 -0.31 12.16 -39.48
CA SER A 577 -0.89 10.83 -39.71
C SER A 577 -1.80 10.48 -38.53
N PRO A 578 -2.70 9.48 -38.63
CA PRO A 578 -3.60 9.11 -37.54
C PRO A 578 -2.90 8.42 -36.34
N LYS A 579 -1.56 8.47 -36.28
CA LYS A 579 -0.77 7.96 -35.15
C LYS A 579 -0.85 8.92 -33.97
N ALA A 580 -0.43 8.45 -32.79
CA ALA A 580 -0.16 9.31 -31.65
C ALA A 580 0.72 10.50 -32.05
N ASP A 581 0.44 11.68 -31.51
CA ASP A 581 1.18 12.91 -31.79
C ASP A 581 1.92 13.36 -30.54
N PHE A 582 3.24 13.35 -30.61
CA PHE A 582 4.13 13.68 -29.50
C PHE A 582 4.73 15.10 -29.62
N THR A 583 4.13 15.96 -30.43
CA THR A 583 4.56 17.36 -30.56
C THR A 583 4.40 18.11 -29.23
N ALA A 584 5.53 18.60 -28.71
CA ALA A 584 5.64 19.34 -27.46
C ALA A 584 4.81 20.64 -27.44
N GLY A 585 4.56 21.18 -26.23
CA GLY A 585 3.95 22.49 -26.02
C GLY A 585 2.42 22.53 -26.20
N ARG A 586 1.78 21.39 -26.45
CA ARG A 586 0.32 21.25 -26.50
C ARG A 586 -0.19 20.66 -25.19
N THR A 587 -1.25 21.25 -24.66
CA THR A 587 -1.83 20.87 -23.38
C THR A 587 -3.33 20.66 -23.53
N ASP A 588 -3.82 19.56 -22.97
CA ASP A 588 -5.26 19.31 -22.86
C ASP A 588 -5.87 20.25 -21.82
N LYS A 589 -6.86 21.05 -22.22
CA LYS A 589 -7.43 22.11 -21.37
C LYS A 589 -8.16 21.59 -20.14
N PHE A 590 -8.64 20.36 -20.16
CA PHE A 590 -9.39 19.79 -19.05
C PHE A 590 -8.45 19.28 -17.96
N THR A 591 -7.45 18.49 -18.33
CA THR A 591 -6.49 17.89 -17.39
C THR A 591 -5.34 18.82 -17.01
N GLY A 592 -4.96 19.74 -17.90
CA GLY A 592 -3.71 20.51 -17.76
C GLY A 592 -2.46 19.72 -18.15
N PHE A 593 -2.60 18.48 -18.64
CA PHE A 593 -1.48 17.63 -19.04
C PHE A 593 -1.10 17.81 -20.51
N GLY A 594 0.18 17.56 -20.82
CA GLY A 594 0.70 17.60 -22.17
C GLY A 594 0.08 16.51 -23.04
N GLU A 595 -0.29 16.82 -24.29
CA GLU A 595 -0.88 15.84 -25.20
C GLU A 595 0.06 14.66 -25.48
N SER A 596 1.38 14.90 -25.49
CA SER A 596 2.39 13.83 -25.62
C SER A 596 2.33 12.84 -24.46
N TYR A 597 2.15 13.32 -23.23
CA TYR A 597 2.01 12.48 -22.04
C TYR A 597 0.72 11.65 -22.12
N LEU A 598 -0.40 12.29 -22.46
CA LEU A 598 -1.70 11.64 -22.63
C LEU A 598 -1.68 10.56 -23.73
N ALA A 599 -0.85 10.74 -24.76
CA ALA A 599 -0.67 9.76 -25.81
C ALA A 599 0.28 8.61 -25.43
N LEU A 600 1.24 8.83 -24.52
CA LEU A 600 2.27 7.85 -24.17
C LEU A 600 1.93 6.98 -22.94
N HIS A 601 1.33 7.57 -21.90
CA HIS A 601 1.02 6.85 -20.67
C HIS A 601 0.16 5.58 -20.86
N PRO A 602 -0.71 5.43 -21.88
CA PRO A 602 -1.48 4.20 -22.06
C PRO A 602 -0.64 2.93 -22.26
N TYR A 603 0.64 3.08 -22.61
CA TYR A 603 1.56 1.97 -22.89
C TYR A 603 2.45 1.59 -21.71
N ILE A 604 2.19 2.12 -20.52
CA ILE A 604 2.95 1.82 -19.29
C ILE A 604 2.11 0.96 -18.36
N HIS A 605 2.66 -0.17 -17.94
CA HIS A 605 2.12 -0.97 -16.85
C HIS A 605 2.55 -0.35 -15.51
N ARG A 606 1.58 0.04 -14.69
CA ARG A 606 1.81 0.84 -13.48
C ARG A 606 0.71 0.63 -12.44
N GLN A 607 0.96 1.03 -11.20
CA GLN A 607 -0.03 0.96 -10.13
C GLN A 607 -0.83 2.27 -10.03
N GLY A 608 -2.06 2.17 -9.53
CA GLY A 608 -2.88 3.34 -9.24
C GLY A 608 -2.57 4.01 -7.89
N PRO A 609 -3.26 5.10 -7.54
CA PRO A 609 -3.15 5.74 -6.24
C PRO A 609 -3.74 4.88 -5.10
N GLU A 610 -4.43 3.79 -5.43
CA GLU A 610 -4.98 2.82 -4.48
C GLU A 610 -4.28 1.46 -4.59
N ALA A 611 -2.95 1.49 -4.62
CA ALA A 611 -2.16 0.28 -4.75
C ALA A 611 -2.31 -0.66 -3.54
N GLU A 612 -1.97 -1.93 -3.76
CA GLU A 612 -1.97 -3.02 -2.76
C GLU A 612 -1.22 -2.62 -1.47
N VAL A 613 -1.72 -2.97 -0.28
CA VAL A 613 -1.02 -2.67 0.98
C VAL A 613 0.09 -3.69 1.25
N GLU A 614 -0.12 -4.95 0.87
CA GLU A 614 0.86 -6.01 1.04
C GLU A 614 2.15 -5.72 0.25
N VAL A 615 3.29 -6.24 0.72
CA VAL A 615 4.54 -6.09 -0.01
C VAL A 615 4.43 -6.76 -1.38
N MET A 616 4.69 -5.99 -2.44
CA MET A 616 4.59 -6.49 -3.81
C MET A 616 5.61 -7.59 -4.06
N LYS A 617 5.24 -8.53 -4.92
CA LYS A 617 6.21 -9.50 -5.43
C LYS A 617 7.31 -8.75 -6.19
N PRO A 618 8.59 -9.14 -6.06
CA PRO A 618 9.64 -8.58 -6.90
C PRO A 618 9.26 -8.68 -8.36
N TYR A 619 9.54 -7.60 -9.11
CA TYR A 619 9.21 -7.42 -10.52
C TYR A 619 7.73 -7.20 -10.88
N GLU A 620 6.81 -7.01 -9.93
CA GLU A 620 5.37 -6.80 -10.21
C GLU A 620 5.13 -5.67 -11.24
N TYR A 621 5.66 -4.46 -10.96
CA TYR A 621 5.58 -3.28 -11.86
C TYR A 621 6.90 -2.96 -12.56
N HIS A 622 7.69 -3.99 -12.85
CA HIS A 622 8.98 -3.80 -13.51
C HIS A 622 8.83 -3.27 -14.94
N ALA A 623 9.73 -2.38 -15.38
CA ALA A 623 9.61 -1.74 -16.69
C ALA A 623 9.49 -2.72 -17.89
N SER A 624 10.03 -3.95 -17.79
CA SER A 624 9.89 -4.95 -18.85
C SER A 624 8.45 -5.43 -19.11
N THR A 625 7.53 -5.26 -18.16
CA THR A 625 6.11 -5.63 -18.32
C THR A 625 5.29 -4.54 -19.01
N SER A 626 5.88 -3.36 -19.26
CA SER A 626 5.20 -2.27 -19.98
C SER A 626 5.17 -2.52 -21.49
N PRO A 627 3.99 -2.42 -22.15
CA PRO A 627 3.86 -2.54 -23.60
C PRO A 627 4.81 -1.63 -24.40
N LEU A 628 5.10 -0.42 -23.91
CA LEU A 628 6.05 0.50 -24.53
C LEU A 628 7.47 -0.10 -24.62
N VAL A 629 7.94 -0.71 -23.53
CA VAL A 629 9.30 -1.29 -23.46
C VAL A 629 9.39 -2.50 -24.39
N ALA A 630 8.37 -3.37 -24.37
CA ALA A 630 8.29 -4.50 -25.29
C ALA A 630 8.28 -4.06 -26.76
N LEU A 631 7.49 -3.04 -27.10
CA LEU A 631 7.41 -2.49 -28.46
C LEU A 631 8.76 -1.96 -28.94
N LEU A 632 9.45 -1.17 -28.13
CA LEU A 632 10.75 -0.57 -28.45
C LEU A 632 11.88 -1.60 -28.51
N LYS A 633 11.94 -2.56 -27.57
CA LYS A 633 12.96 -3.65 -27.58
C LYS A 633 12.76 -4.60 -28.77
N ASN A 634 11.53 -4.77 -29.25
CA ASN A 634 11.24 -5.48 -30.50
C ASN A 634 11.58 -4.68 -31.78
N GLY A 635 12.15 -3.47 -31.61
CA GLY A 635 12.76 -2.65 -32.65
C GLY A 635 11.88 -1.53 -33.19
N HIS A 636 10.55 -1.55 -32.97
CA HIS A 636 9.58 -0.54 -33.42
C HIS A 636 9.99 0.28 -34.67
N TYR A 637 9.97 -0.35 -35.85
CA TYR A 637 10.36 0.27 -37.14
C TYR A 637 11.79 0.84 -37.20
N GLY A 638 12.72 0.31 -36.40
CA GLY A 638 14.14 0.70 -36.38
C GLY A 638 14.42 1.90 -35.47
N VAL A 639 13.55 2.19 -34.50
CA VAL A 639 13.80 3.23 -33.49
C VAL A 639 14.88 2.75 -32.53
N GLU A 640 15.92 3.56 -32.36
CA GLU A 640 17.02 3.29 -31.43
C GLU A 640 17.10 4.39 -30.37
N LEU A 641 17.08 3.97 -29.11
CA LEU A 641 17.34 4.81 -27.95
C LEU A 641 18.77 4.58 -27.48
N THR A 642 19.42 5.65 -27.03
CA THR A 642 20.69 5.59 -26.34
C THR A 642 20.52 5.00 -24.94
N ASP A 643 21.61 4.52 -24.32
CA ASP A 643 21.58 3.98 -22.96
C ASP A 643 21.03 4.98 -21.94
N LYS A 644 21.34 6.27 -22.12
CA LYS A 644 20.83 7.36 -21.28
C LYS A 644 19.32 7.48 -21.40
N GLU A 645 18.78 7.47 -22.61
CA GLU A 645 17.34 7.57 -22.86
C GLU A 645 16.58 6.35 -22.34
N TRP A 646 17.15 5.16 -22.46
CA TRP A 646 16.61 3.96 -21.84
C TRP A 646 16.51 4.10 -20.32
N LYS A 647 17.59 4.52 -19.66
CA LYS A 647 17.60 4.73 -18.20
C LYS A 647 16.60 5.81 -17.76
N THR A 648 16.48 6.91 -18.50
CA THR A 648 15.49 7.96 -18.22
C THR A 648 14.06 7.45 -18.40
N LEU A 649 13.79 6.67 -19.44
CA LEU A 649 12.48 6.06 -19.68
C LEU A 649 12.13 5.05 -18.57
N TYR A 650 13.08 4.20 -18.17
CA TYR A 650 12.89 3.27 -17.05
C TYR A 650 12.62 4.01 -15.75
N ASN A 651 13.37 5.08 -15.45
CA ASN A 651 13.14 5.87 -14.26
C ASN A 651 11.73 6.50 -14.24
N TRP A 652 11.22 6.97 -15.38
CA TRP A 652 9.85 7.47 -15.47
C TRP A 652 8.80 6.39 -15.17
N ILE A 653 9.00 5.18 -15.69
CA ILE A 653 8.12 4.04 -15.41
C ILE A 653 8.20 3.66 -13.92
N ASP A 654 9.40 3.50 -13.39
CA ASP A 654 9.66 3.14 -11.98
C ASP A 654 9.16 4.21 -11.00
N PHE A 655 9.04 5.48 -11.44
CA PHE A 655 8.46 6.57 -10.65
C PHE A 655 6.94 6.64 -10.74
N ASN A 656 6.31 5.64 -11.37
CA ASN A 656 4.87 5.52 -11.60
C ASN A 656 4.34 6.50 -12.66
N ALA A 657 5.14 6.83 -13.68
CA ALA A 657 4.77 7.68 -14.81
C ALA A 657 4.14 9.06 -14.46
N PRO A 658 4.78 9.89 -13.61
CA PRO A 658 4.29 11.23 -13.32
C PRO A 658 4.37 12.15 -14.54
N TYR A 659 3.46 13.12 -14.63
CA TYR A 659 3.58 14.24 -15.56
C TYR A 659 4.25 15.44 -14.88
N HIS A 660 3.64 15.92 -13.79
CA HIS A 660 4.16 17.02 -12.99
C HIS A 660 5.16 16.50 -11.96
N GLY A 661 6.23 17.28 -11.76
CA GLY A 661 7.19 17.11 -10.68
C GLY A 661 7.20 18.33 -9.77
N LYS A 662 6.10 19.08 -9.70
CA LYS A 662 5.95 20.28 -8.84
C LYS A 662 4.52 20.46 -8.38
N PHE A 663 4.35 20.88 -7.13
CA PHE A 663 3.05 21.34 -6.63
C PHE A 663 2.83 22.81 -7.01
N GLN A 664 1.56 23.16 -7.22
CA GLN A 664 1.12 24.55 -7.34
C GLN A 664 0.73 25.08 -5.96
N ALA A 665 1.70 25.55 -5.18
CA ALA A 665 1.45 26.09 -3.85
C ALA A 665 0.91 27.53 -3.94
N ASN A 666 -0.33 27.74 -3.49
CA ASN A 666 -0.92 29.07 -3.44
C ASN A 666 -0.52 29.80 -2.15
N PRO A 667 -0.34 31.12 -2.12
CA PRO A 667 -0.15 31.85 -0.86
C PRO A 667 -1.33 31.65 0.09
N ARG A 668 -1.06 31.48 1.39
CA ARG A 668 -2.09 31.28 2.43
C ARG A 668 -1.99 32.37 3.48
N ASN A 669 -3.07 33.12 3.73
CA ASN A 669 -3.08 34.23 4.70
C ASN A 669 -1.93 35.24 4.49
N GLY A 670 -1.55 35.49 3.23
CA GLY A 670 -0.44 36.37 2.88
C GLY A 670 0.96 35.74 2.98
N ILE A 671 1.06 34.46 3.33
CA ILE A 671 2.31 33.70 3.47
C ILE A 671 2.59 32.94 2.16
N ASP A 672 3.79 33.13 1.61
CA ASP A 672 4.35 32.22 0.59
C ASP A 672 4.73 30.90 1.27
N GLN A 673 3.92 29.86 1.03
CA GLN A 673 4.08 28.58 1.72
C GLN A 673 5.40 27.88 1.38
N ILE A 674 5.93 28.04 0.17
CA ILE A 674 7.19 27.40 -0.24
C ILE A 674 8.34 28.03 0.53
N ALA A 675 8.43 29.36 0.47
CA ALA A 675 9.47 30.11 1.19
C ALA A 675 9.39 29.85 2.71
N ARG A 676 8.17 29.83 3.26
CA ARG A 676 7.94 29.58 4.69
C ARG A 676 8.32 28.16 5.11
N ARG A 677 7.99 27.14 4.32
CA ARG A 677 8.41 25.75 4.58
C ARG A 677 9.94 25.63 4.58
N ILE A 678 10.62 26.27 3.64
CA ILE A 678 12.10 26.28 3.58
C ILE A 678 12.70 26.95 4.83
N GLU A 679 12.17 28.12 5.23
CA GLU A 679 12.60 28.83 6.42
C GLU A 679 12.47 27.97 7.69
N LEU A 680 11.29 27.37 7.91
CA LEU A 680 11.00 26.57 9.10
C LEU A 680 11.82 25.28 9.14
N ASN A 681 11.99 24.60 8.01
CA ASN A 681 12.86 23.41 7.96
C ASN A 681 14.33 23.79 8.18
N ASN A 682 14.78 24.94 7.70
CA ASN A 682 16.13 25.41 8.00
C ASN A 682 16.33 25.66 9.50
N LYS A 683 15.34 26.26 10.14
CA LYS A 683 15.40 26.63 11.56
C LYS A 683 15.23 25.43 12.50
N TYR A 684 14.24 24.58 12.25
CA TYR A 684 13.79 23.55 13.19
C TYR A 684 14.04 22.11 12.73
N ALA A 685 14.54 21.91 11.50
CA ALA A 685 14.93 20.62 10.97
C ALA A 685 16.41 20.59 10.56
N ASN A 686 17.25 21.30 11.30
CA ASN A 686 18.70 21.27 11.13
C ASN A 686 19.16 21.59 9.69
N GLY A 687 18.59 22.61 9.05
CA GLY A 687 19.01 23.02 7.69
C GLY A 687 18.45 22.14 6.56
N ALA A 688 17.41 21.36 6.80
CA ALA A 688 16.80 20.46 5.80
C ALA A 688 15.81 21.17 4.86
N GLY A 689 15.89 22.50 4.71
CA GLY A 689 15.07 23.22 3.74
C GLY A 689 15.50 22.88 2.31
N VAL A 690 14.54 22.55 1.44
CA VAL A 690 14.78 22.16 0.05
C VAL A 690 14.17 23.19 -0.89
N ASP A 691 14.99 23.78 -1.77
CA ASP A 691 14.54 24.63 -2.87
C ASP A 691 14.38 23.80 -4.16
N TRP A 692 13.33 22.98 -4.19
CA TRP A 692 13.02 22.14 -5.34
C TRP A 692 12.72 22.97 -6.62
N GLN A 693 12.29 24.23 -6.49
CA GLN A 693 12.07 25.13 -7.62
C GLN A 693 13.39 25.54 -8.26
N GLY A 694 14.37 25.91 -7.44
CA GLY A 694 15.74 26.20 -7.87
C GLY A 694 16.38 25.00 -8.57
N GLU A 695 16.17 23.79 -8.05
CA GLU A 695 16.68 22.55 -8.63
C GLU A 695 16.11 22.22 -10.01
N ILE A 696 14.78 22.30 -10.17
CA ILE A 696 14.13 22.11 -11.49
C ILE A 696 14.65 23.16 -12.47
N LYS A 697 14.78 24.42 -12.03
CA LYS A 697 15.32 25.50 -12.86
C LYS A 697 16.76 25.22 -13.28
N ALA A 698 17.62 24.82 -12.35
CA ALA A 698 19.01 24.49 -12.63
C ALA A 698 19.13 23.35 -13.66
N TYR A 699 18.24 22.35 -13.57
CA TYR A 699 18.20 21.29 -14.58
C TYR A 699 17.69 21.77 -15.94
N ALA A 700 16.68 22.63 -15.98
CA ALA A 700 16.20 23.23 -17.22
C ALA A 700 17.31 24.06 -17.90
N ASP A 701 18.06 24.85 -17.12
CA ASP A 701 19.21 25.63 -17.60
C ASP A 701 20.33 24.69 -18.11
N TYR A 702 20.58 23.59 -17.41
CA TYR A 702 21.50 22.54 -17.86
C TYR A 702 21.07 21.98 -19.22
N LEU A 703 19.80 21.58 -19.40
CA LEU A 703 19.28 21.07 -20.67
C LEU A 703 19.34 22.11 -21.78
N ALA A 704 19.05 23.38 -21.49
CA ALA A 704 19.15 24.46 -22.46
C ALA A 704 20.59 24.71 -22.95
N SER A 705 21.59 24.33 -22.14
CA SER A 705 23.01 24.36 -22.54
C SER A 705 23.45 23.15 -23.38
N GLN A 706 22.65 22.09 -23.42
CA GLN A 706 22.92 20.91 -24.26
C GLN A 706 22.47 21.15 -25.72
N PRO A 707 23.03 20.39 -26.69
CA PRO A 707 22.51 20.39 -28.06
C PRO A 707 21.01 20.04 -28.06
N LYS A 708 20.22 20.84 -28.78
CA LYS A 708 18.78 20.58 -28.90
C LYS A 708 18.55 19.22 -29.58
N PRO A 709 17.61 18.39 -29.09
CA PRO A 709 17.29 17.14 -29.75
C PRO A 709 16.75 17.39 -31.16
N GLU A 710 17.40 16.83 -32.17
CA GLU A 710 16.90 16.85 -33.55
C GLU A 710 16.11 15.57 -33.85
N PRO A 711 14.94 15.66 -34.49
CA PRO A 711 14.18 14.47 -34.89
C PRO A 711 14.98 13.56 -35.82
N VAL A 712 15.17 12.31 -35.39
CA VAL A 712 15.85 11.27 -36.15
C VAL A 712 14.79 10.37 -36.79
N MET A 713 14.80 10.29 -38.12
CA MET A 713 14.00 9.31 -38.84
C MET A 713 14.66 7.92 -38.73
N PRO A 714 13.96 6.90 -38.17
CA PRO A 714 14.54 5.56 -38.04
C PRO A 714 14.82 4.95 -39.41
N LYS A 715 15.94 4.21 -39.52
CA LYS A 715 16.28 3.47 -40.74
C LYS A 715 15.38 2.23 -40.83
N GLN A 716 14.56 2.16 -41.87
CA GLN A 716 13.75 0.97 -42.13
C GLN A 716 14.54 -0.04 -42.97
N GLU A 717 15.01 -1.12 -42.34
CA GLU A 717 15.56 -2.25 -43.07
C GLU A 717 14.45 -3.21 -43.49
N THR A 718 14.16 -3.29 -44.80
CA THR A 718 13.22 -4.28 -45.32
C THR A 718 13.93 -5.61 -45.54
N LYS A 719 13.90 -6.49 -44.53
CA LYS A 719 14.38 -7.87 -44.68
C LYS A 719 13.40 -8.66 -45.55
N LYS A 720 13.86 -9.12 -46.73
CA LYS A 720 13.09 -10.00 -47.60
C LYS A 720 13.26 -11.44 -47.15
N TYR A 721 12.17 -12.07 -46.75
CA TYR A 721 12.15 -13.48 -46.37
C TYR A 721 11.60 -14.34 -47.51
N LYS A 722 12.12 -15.56 -47.64
CA LYS A 722 11.57 -16.54 -48.59
C LYS A 722 10.28 -17.11 -48.03
N GLU A 723 9.30 -17.33 -48.90
CA GLU A 723 8.10 -18.08 -48.54
C GLU A 723 8.47 -19.51 -48.13
N VAL A 724 7.88 -20.00 -47.04
CA VAL A 724 8.09 -21.35 -46.53
C VAL A 724 6.79 -22.13 -46.70
N LYS A 725 6.87 -23.30 -47.34
CA LYS A 725 5.74 -24.21 -47.54
C LYS A 725 6.01 -25.55 -46.88
N VAL A 726 5.00 -26.11 -46.24
CA VAL A 726 5.04 -27.43 -45.61
C VAL A 726 3.91 -28.27 -46.20
N LYS A 727 4.21 -29.49 -46.65
CA LYS A 727 3.21 -30.38 -47.24
C LYS A 727 2.17 -30.76 -46.18
N GLY A 728 0.88 -30.61 -46.52
CA GLY A 728 -0.22 -30.94 -45.60
C GLY A 728 -0.54 -29.86 -44.58
N TRP A 729 0.00 -28.65 -44.73
CA TRP A 729 -0.32 -27.48 -43.90
C TRP A 729 -0.56 -26.24 -44.79
N PRO A 730 -1.55 -25.38 -44.50
CA PRO A 730 -2.56 -25.51 -43.44
C PRO A 730 -3.57 -26.64 -43.69
N PHE A 731 -4.33 -27.00 -42.66
CA PHE A 731 -5.42 -27.97 -42.73
C PHE A 731 -6.61 -27.54 -41.87
N ASP A 732 -7.79 -28.09 -42.16
CA ASP A 732 -9.03 -27.73 -41.48
C ASP A 732 -9.37 -28.67 -40.30
N ALA A 733 -10.45 -28.34 -39.58
CA ALA A 733 -10.92 -29.14 -38.45
C ALA A 733 -11.33 -30.58 -38.83
N THR A 734 -11.67 -30.85 -40.10
CA THR A 734 -11.99 -32.20 -40.57
C THR A 734 -10.74 -33.06 -40.60
N ILE A 735 -9.65 -32.52 -41.14
CA ILE A 735 -8.34 -33.19 -41.16
C ILE A 735 -7.80 -33.33 -39.74
N ALA A 736 -7.90 -32.30 -38.89
CA ALA A 736 -7.50 -32.40 -37.49
C ALA A 736 -8.23 -33.55 -36.77
N LYS A 737 -9.56 -33.65 -36.91
CA LYS A 737 -10.34 -34.76 -36.35
C LYS A 737 -9.95 -36.12 -36.92
N ALA A 738 -9.56 -36.18 -38.20
CA ALA A 738 -9.04 -37.42 -38.80
C ALA A 738 -7.70 -37.83 -38.17
N MET A 739 -6.78 -36.88 -37.97
CA MET A 739 -5.51 -37.13 -37.26
C MET A 739 -5.74 -37.63 -35.84
N LEU A 740 -6.69 -37.05 -35.09
CA LEU A 740 -7.05 -37.54 -33.75
C LEU A 740 -7.65 -38.94 -33.75
N LYS A 741 -8.42 -39.32 -34.78
CA LYS A 741 -8.97 -40.68 -34.91
C LYS A 741 -7.89 -41.73 -35.16
N GLU A 742 -6.72 -41.33 -35.66
CA GLU A 742 -5.57 -42.21 -35.82
C GLU A 742 -4.81 -42.42 -34.48
N GLU A 743 -5.04 -41.55 -33.50
CA GLU A 743 -4.53 -41.72 -32.14
C GLU A 743 -5.40 -42.72 -31.35
N GLY A 744 -4.79 -43.60 -30.57
CA GLY A 744 -5.53 -44.64 -29.83
C GLY A 744 -6.35 -44.11 -28.66
N GLU A 745 -5.80 -43.17 -27.89
CA GLU A 745 -6.45 -42.49 -26.76
C GLU A 745 -6.36 -40.98 -27.03
N THR A 746 -7.49 -40.27 -26.96
CA THR A 746 -7.55 -38.83 -27.30
C THR A 746 -7.68 -37.92 -26.08
N THR A 747 -8.05 -38.48 -24.93
CA THR A 747 -8.21 -37.76 -23.66
C THR A 747 -7.64 -38.59 -22.52
N LYS A 748 -6.92 -37.95 -21.60
CA LYS A 748 -6.34 -38.57 -20.41
C LYS A 748 -6.58 -37.68 -19.19
N THR A 749 -7.00 -38.25 -18.07
CA THR A 749 -7.19 -37.48 -16.82
C THR A 749 -6.32 -38.07 -15.72
N ILE A 750 -5.64 -37.19 -14.98
CA ILE A 750 -4.88 -37.54 -13.77
C ILE A 750 -5.52 -36.86 -12.56
N GLU A 751 -5.40 -37.50 -11.40
CA GLU A 751 -5.83 -36.94 -10.12
C GLU A 751 -4.62 -36.35 -9.38
N LEU A 752 -4.68 -35.05 -9.08
CA LEU A 752 -3.60 -34.31 -8.43
C LEU A 752 -3.69 -34.41 -6.91
N ALA A 753 -4.91 -34.43 -6.38
CA ALA A 753 -5.25 -34.59 -4.97
C ALA A 753 -6.71 -35.09 -4.90
N PRO A 754 -7.22 -35.58 -3.74
CA PRO A 754 -8.59 -36.07 -3.65
C PRO A 754 -9.61 -35.08 -4.20
N GLY A 755 -10.25 -35.42 -5.32
CA GLY A 755 -11.26 -34.57 -5.98
C GLY A 755 -10.70 -33.50 -6.93
N ILE A 756 -9.39 -33.24 -6.95
CA ILE A 756 -8.75 -32.25 -7.84
C ILE A 756 -8.12 -32.98 -9.02
N LYS A 757 -8.61 -32.73 -10.24
CA LYS A 757 -8.22 -33.45 -11.46
C LYS A 757 -7.68 -32.51 -12.53
N MET A 758 -6.86 -33.08 -13.41
CA MET A 758 -6.35 -32.40 -14.60
C MET A 758 -6.56 -33.29 -15.81
N THR A 759 -7.19 -32.74 -16.84
CA THR A 759 -7.49 -33.44 -18.09
C THR A 759 -6.58 -32.94 -19.20
N PHE A 760 -6.12 -33.88 -20.01
CA PHE A 760 -5.23 -33.68 -21.14
C PHE A 760 -5.89 -34.16 -22.42
N VAL A 761 -5.63 -33.45 -23.51
CA VAL A 761 -6.00 -33.86 -24.87
C VAL A 761 -4.77 -34.27 -25.66
N ARG A 762 -4.96 -35.20 -26.58
CA ARG A 762 -3.89 -35.72 -27.43
C ARG A 762 -3.57 -34.72 -28.54
N ILE A 763 -2.30 -34.39 -28.72
CA ILE A 763 -1.81 -33.52 -29.81
C ILE A 763 -0.99 -34.37 -30.78
N PRO A 764 -1.51 -34.63 -32.01
CA PRO A 764 -0.81 -35.47 -32.98
C PRO A 764 0.53 -34.90 -33.44
N ALA A 765 1.45 -35.78 -33.86
CA ALA A 765 2.69 -35.39 -34.51
C ALA A 765 2.43 -34.72 -35.87
N GLY A 766 3.34 -33.87 -36.33
CA GLY A 766 3.11 -33.12 -37.56
C GLY A 766 4.23 -32.15 -37.94
N GLN A 767 3.98 -31.38 -39.01
CA GLN A 767 4.86 -30.31 -39.47
C GLN A 767 4.03 -29.08 -39.83
N PHE A 768 4.56 -27.89 -39.53
CA PHE A 768 3.91 -26.63 -39.85
C PHE A 768 4.92 -25.54 -40.15
N VAL A 769 4.42 -24.41 -40.65
CA VAL A 769 5.20 -23.18 -40.75
C VAL A 769 5.06 -22.43 -39.42
N MET A 770 6.16 -22.36 -38.67
CA MET A 770 6.24 -21.62 -37.41
C MET A 770 6.71 -20.19 -37.69
N GLY A 771 6.09 -19.23 -37.00
CA GLY A 771 6.35 -17.81 -37.23
C GLY A 771 5.74 -17.26 -38.52
N SER A 772 6.13 -16.04 -38.87
CA SER A 772 5.66 -15.40 -40.11
C SER A 772 6.75 -14.56 -40.76
N ASN A 773 6.51 -14.13 -42.00
CA ASN A 773 7.39 -13.21 -42.71
C ASN A 773 6.91 -11.75 -42.62
N ARG A 774 6.07 -11.42 -41.63
CA ARG A 774 5.65 -10.03 -41.40
C ARG A 774 6.89 -9.18 -41.07
N PRO A 775 7.07 -8.01 -41.70
CA PRO A 775 8.24 -7.18 -41.48
C PRO A 775 8.24 -6.60 -40.06
N ASN A 776 9.44 -6.38 -39.50
CA ASN A 776 9.65 -5.72 -38.21
C ASN A 776 8.97 -6.42 -37.01
N THR A 777 8.98 -7.76 -37.00
CA THR A 777 8.46 -8.56 -35.89
C THR A 777 9.53 -9.50 -35.34
N ASN A 778 9.39 -9.89 -34.06
CA ASN A 778 10.29 -10.80 -33.37
C ASN A 778 9.99 -12.30 -33.62
N TYR A 779 8.95 -12.58 -34.43
CA TYR A 779 8.51 -13.90 -34.87
C TYR A 779 8.78 -14.15 -36.37
N ALA A 780 9.70 -13.38 -36.96
CA ALA A 780 10.23 -13.56 -38.30
C ALA A 780 11.70 -14.00 -38.26
N PRO A 781 12.19 -14.81 -39.22
CA PRO A 781 11.46 -15.36 -40.36
C PRO A 781 10.58 -16.57 -40.02
N ALA A 782 9.58 -16.79 -40.88
CA ALA A 782 8.86 -18.05 -40.94
C ALA A 782 9.84 -19.20 -41.24
N HIS A 783 9.66 -20.35 -40.60
CA HIS A 783 10.50 -21.52 -40.81
C HIS A 783 9.72 -22.81 -40.62
N LYS A 784 10.25 -23.90 -41.20
CA LYS A 784 9.66 -25.23 -41.06
C LYS A 784 9.93 -25.75 -39.66
N ALA A 785 8.87 -26.05 -38.91
CA ALA A 785 8.92 -26.72 -37.63
C ALA A 785 8.33 -28.13 -37.72
N LYS A 786 8.78 -29.02 -36.83
CA LYS A 786 8.34 -30.42 -36.78
C LYS A 786 8.08 -30.82 -35.33
N ILE A 787 6.97 -31.51 -35.13
CA ILE A 787 6.63 -32.25 -33.91
C ILE A 787 6.87 -33.73 -34.22
N ASP A 788 7.90 -34.32 -33.62
CA ASP A 788 8.36 -35.68 -33.96
C ASP A 788 7.48 -36.79 -33.40
N LYS A 789 6.92 -36.58 -32.21
CA LYS A 789 6.02 -37.49 -31.53
C LYS A 789 4.77 -36.75 -31.09
N ALA A 790 3.65 -37.45 -31.09
CA ALA A 790 2.45 -36.96 -30.42
C ALA A 790 2.71 -36.86 -28.91
N PHE A 791 1.98 -35.96 -28.26
CA PHE A 791 2.11 -35.71 -26.82
C PHE A 791 0.75 -35.36 -26.25
N TRP A 792 0.64 -35.35 -24.93
CA TRP A 792 -0.57 -34.91 -24.23
C TRP A 792 -0.40 -33.47 -23.78
N MET A 793 -1.42 -32.64 -23.90
CA MET A 793 -1.41 -31.27 -23.38
C MET A 793 -2.64 -31.04 -22.51
N ALA A 794 -2.45 -30.40 -21.35
CA ALA A 794 -3.56 -30.01 -20.49
C ALA A 794 -4.56 -29.17 -21.30
N GLU A 795 -5.84 -29.52 -21.19
CA GLU A 795 -6.88 -28.89 -22.00
C GLU A 795 -7.09 -27.40 -21.68
N MET A 796 -6.66 -26.99 -20.48
CA MET A 796 -6.67 -25.64 -19.94
C MET A 796 -5.35 -25.37 -19.21
N GLU A 797 -5.13 -24.12 -18.85
CA GLU A 797 -4.08 -23.67 -17.96
C GLU A 797 -4.23 -24.28 -16.56
N VAL A 798 -3.11 -24.36 -15.82
CA VAL A 798 -3.12 -24.85 -14.44
C VAL A 798 -3.87 -23.86 -13.55
N SER A 799 -4.92 -24.31 -12.88
CA SER A 799 -5.71 -23.46 -11.97
C SER A 799 -5.04 -23.23 -10.62
N ASN A 800 -5.52 -22.25 -9.87
CA ASN A 800 -5.05 -21.96 -8.51
C ASN A 800 -5.17 -23.18 -7.59
N GLU A 801 -6.30 -23.91 -7.60
CA GLU A 801 -6.46 -25.12 -6.78
C GLU A 801 -5.48 -26.24 -7.18
N GLN A 802 -5.25 -26.41 -8.49
CA GLN A 802 -4.33 -27.42 -9.01
C GLN A 802 -2.90 -27.09 -8.60
N PHE A 803 -2.49 -25.83 -8.73
CA PHE A 803 -1.15 -25.38 -8.34
C PHE A 803 -0.93 -25.53 -6.82
N ARG A 804 -1.95 -25.19 -6.01
CA ARG A 804 -1.91 -25.33 -4.54
C ARG A 804 -1.74 -26.77 -4.06
N THR A 805 -2.02 -27.79 -4.88
CA THR A 805 -1.72 -29.19 -4.52
C THR A 805 -0.23 -29.46 -4.29
N ILE A 806 0.64 -28.61 -4.87
CA ILE A 806 2.10 -28.67 -4.72
C ILE A 806 2.64 -27.47 -3.94
N PHE A 807 2.06 -26.28 -4.15
CA PHE A 807 2.46 -25.02 -3.50
C PHE A 807 1.30 -24.44 -2.68
N PRO A 808 1.01 -24.96 -1.46
CA PRO A 808 -0.20 -24.62 -0.71
C PRO A 808 -0.32 -23.15 -0.33
N ASN A 809 0.80 -22.42 -0.25
CA ASN A 809 0.83 -21.00 0.09
C ASN A 809 0.74 -20.07 -1.14
N HIS A 810 0.50 -20.62 -2.34
CA HIS A 810 0.35 -19.80 -3.54
C HIS A 810 -0.89 -18.90 -3.46
N SER A 811 -0.67 -17.63 -3.76
CA SER A 811 -1.72 -16.65 -3.99
C SER A 811 -1.47 -15.92 -5.30
N SER A 812 -2.48 -15.94 -6.18
CA SER A 812 -2.56 -15.09 -7.36
C SER A 812 -2.93 -13.64 -7.03
N GLN A 813 -3.20 -13.30 -5.75
CA GLN A 813 -3.50 -11.96 -5.24
C GLN A 813 -4.71 -11.31 -5.93
N LEU A 814 -4.74 -9.98 -5.98
CA LEU A 814 -5.80 -9.15 -6.56
C LEU A 814 -5.31 -8.50 -7.86
N ASN A 815 -6.27 -8.16 -8.72
CA ASN A 815 -6.05 -7.30 -9.89
C ASN A 815 -6.57 -5.90 -9.61
N HIS A 816 -5.78 -4.89 -9.98
CA HIS A 816 -6.05 -3.49 -9.62
C HIS A 816 -7.30 -2.92 -10.33
N GLN A 817 -7.92 -1.95 -9.67
CA GLN A 817 -8.88 -1.01 -10.24
C GLN A 817 -8.16 0.30 -10.60
N GLN A 818 -8.85 1.16 -11.35
CA GLN A 818 -8.37 2.47 -11.71
C GLN A 818 -9.26 3.56 -11.14
N TRP A 819 -8.64 4.47 -10.39
CA TRP A 819 -9.10 5.76 -9.84
C TRP A 819 -8.67 5.77 -8.38
N LYS A 820 -9.39 6.50 -7.52
CA LYS A 820 -9.26 6.50 -6.07
C LYS A 820 -10.49 5.92 -5.37
N ASP A 821 -10.45 5.87 -4.05
CA ASP A 821 -11.56 5.56 -3.13
C ASP A 821 -11.96 4.07 -3.09
N HIS A 822 -11.04 3.17 -3.43
CA HIS A 822 -11.29 1.73 -3.43
C HIS A 822 -11.57 1.22 -1.98
N VAL A 823 -12.71 0.56 -1.79
CA VAL A 823 -13.09 -0.02 -0.47
C VAL A 823 -12.72 -1.50 -0.33
N ASN A 824 -12.09 -2.06 -1.36
CA ASN A 824 -11.49 -3.39 -1.41
C ASN A 824 -10.17 -3.31 -2.21
N GLY A 825 -9.30 -4.31 -2.08
CA GLY A 825 -7.97 -4.29 -2.73
C GLY A 825 -7.99 -4.47 -4.25
N GLY A 826 -9.17 -4.61 -4.87
CA GLY A 826 -9.32 -4.84 -6.31
C GLY A 826 -10.18 -6.07 -6.63
N TYR A 827 -10.04 -6.58 -7.85
CA TYR A 827 -10.77 -7.75 -8.32
C TYR A 827 -10.05 -9.06 -7.96
N GLU A 828 -10.82 -10.05 -7.51
CA GLU A 828 -10.30 -11.35 -7.09
C GLU A 828 -9.64 -12.12 -8.25
N ALA A 829 -8.40 -12.54 -8.03
CA ALA A 829 -7.61 -13.32 -8.98
C ALA A 829 -7.17 -14.69 -8.44
N ASN A 830 -7.55 -15.04 -7.20
CA ASN A 830 -7.08 -16.22 -6.49
C ASN A 830 -8.17 -17.30 -6.25
N ARG A 831 -9.34 -17.20 -6.90
CA ARG A 831 -10.37 -18.25 -6.82
C ARG A 831 -9.84 -19.58 -7.35
N ASP A 832 -10.32 -20.68 -6.79
CA ASP A 832 -9.82 -22.04 -7.03
C ASP A 832 -9.77 -22.39 -8.53
N GLU A 833 -10.83 -22.07 -9.28
CA GLU A 833 -10.99 -22.40 -10.68
C GLU A 833 -10.22 -21.50 -11.65
N GLN A 834 -9.83 -20.30 -11.22
CA GLN A 834 -9.10 -19.35 -12.07
C GLN A 834 -7.68 -19.86 -12.38
N PRO A 835 -7.11 -19.55 -13.55
CA PRO A 835 -5.73 -19.88 -13.88
C PRO A 835 -4.76 -19.25 -12.87
N ALA A 836 -3.76 -20.03 -12.46
CA ALA A 836 -2.72 -19.55 -11.56
C ALA A 836 -1.81 -18.55 -12.29
N ILE A 837 -1.72 -17.33 -11.77
CA ILE A 837 -0.88 -16.24 -12.30
C ILE A 837 0.12 -15.79 -11.23
N ARG A 838 1.08 -14.91 -11.60
CA ARG A 838 2.21 -14.54 -10.72
C ARG A 838 3.00 -15.78 -10.28
N VAL A 839 3.14 -16.73 -11.21
CA VAL A 839 3.97 -17.92 -11.11
C VAL A 839 5.21 -17.69 -11.96
N SER A 840 6.39 -17.91 -11.39
CA SER A 840 7.64 -17.83 -12.15
C SER A 840 7.84 -19.09 -12.99
N TRP A 841 8.64 -19.00 -14.07
CA TRP A 841 9.02 -20.16 -14.86
C TRP A 841 9.66 -21.26 -14.00
N ASN A 842 10.52 -20.87 -13.05
CA ASN A 842 11.16 -21.80 -12.11
C ASN A 842 10.13 -22.58 -11.28
N GLU A 843 9.10 -21.91 -10.77
CA GLU A 843 8.01 -22.54 -10.03
C GLU A 843 7.15 -23.45 -10.91
N ALA A 844 6.86 -23.03 -12.15
CA ALA A 844 6.12 -23.84 -13.11
C ALA A 844 6.88 -25.12 -13.51
N MET A 845 8.20 -25.05 -13.69
CA MET A 845 9.04 -26.23 -13.95
C MET A 845 9.16 -27.14 -12.72
N GLU A 846 9.29 -26.58 -11.51
CA GLU A 846 9.30 -27.36 -10.27
C GLU A 846 7.94 -28.03 -10.02
N TYR A 847 6.83 -27.37 -10.34
CA TYR A 847 5.49 -27.97 -10.34
C TYR A 847 5.45 -29.20 -11.25
N CYS A 848 5.89 -29.06 -12.50
CA CYS A 848 5.95 -30.16 -13.48
C CYS A 848 6.79 -31.33 -12.97
N LYS A 849 7.96 -31.04 -12.38
CA LYS A 849 8.88 -32.03 -11.83
C LYS A 849 8.23 -32.82 -10.68
N LYS A 850 7.67 -32.12 -9.69
CA LYS A 850 7.00 -32.76 -8.55
C LYS A 850 5.78 -33.58 -8.98
N LEU A 851 5.05 -33.10 -9.99
CA LEU A 851 3.91 -33.84 -10.53
C LEU A 851 4.36 -35.09 -11.31
N SER A 852 5.48 -35.02 -12.02
CA SER A 852 6.11 -36.18 -12.66
C SER A 852 6.49 -37.25 -11.63
N GLU A 853 7.16 -36.83 -10.54
CA GLU A 853 7.55 -37.71 -9.43
C GLU A 853 6.32 -38.39 -8.78
N LYS A 854 5.21 -37.65 -8.64
CA LYS A 854 3.97 -38.16 -8.04
C LYS A 854 3.22 -39.15 -8.93
N THR A 855 3.21 -38.93 -10.23
CA THR A 855 2.38 -39.68 -11.19
C THR A 855 3.13 -40.78 -11.94
N GLY A 856 4.47 -40.71 -11.98
CA GLY A 856 5.30 -41.55 -12.82
C GLY A 856 5.25 -41.17 -14.32
N LEU A 857 4.59 -40.07 -14.67
CA LEU A 857 4.51 -39.56 -16.04
C LEU A 857 5.60 -38.51 -16.30
N HIS A 858 6.01 -38.33 -17.56
CA HIS A 858 6.96 -37.29 -17.93
C HIS A 858 6.24 -35.95 -18.15
N ILE A 859 5.97 -35.22 -17.07
CA ILE A 859 5.24 -33.94 -17.09
C ILE A 859 6.21 -32.76 -17.15
N THR A 860 5.97 -31.82 -18.07
CA THR A 860 6.84 -30.67 -18.32
C THR A 860 6.06 -29.53 -18.97
N LEU A 861 6.66 -28.34 -19.10
CA LEU A 861 6.08 -27.25 -19.89
C LEU A 861 6.24 -27.56 -21.39
N PRO A 862 5.32 -27.11 -22.26
CA PRO A 862 5.51 -27.24 -23.69
C PRO A 862 6.77 -26.47 -24.12
N THR A 863 7.45 -26.96 -25.16
CA THR A 863 8.34 -26.08 -25.94
C THR A 863 7.52 -25.03 -26.65
N GLU A 864 8.14 -23.90 -26.99
CA GLU A 864 7.54 -22.87 -27.83
C GLU A 864 6.95 -23.45 -29.13
N THR A 865 7.65 -24.40 -29.76
CA THR A 865 7.19 -25.06 -30.99
C THR A 865 5.98 -25.96 -30.75
N GLN A 866 5.97 -26.74 -29.67
CA GLN A 866 4.80 -27.55 -29.28
C GLN A 866 3.59 -26.66 -29.00
N TRP A 867 3.80 -25.55 -28.31
CA TRP A 867 2.74 -24.59 -28.01
C TRP A 867 2.15 -23.98 -29.28
N GLU A 868 2.97 -23.48 -30.21
CA GLU A 868 2.45 -22.87 -31.44
C GLU A 868 1.73 -23.88 -32.35
N TRP A 869 2.22 -25.12 -32.44
CA TRP A 869 1.52 -26.20 -33.16
C TRP A 869 0.14 -26.49 -32.56
N ALA A 870 0.09 -26.60 -31.24
CA ALA A 870 -1.13 -26.86 -30.49
C ALA A 870 -2.13 -25.69 -30.62
N CYS A 871 -1.65 -24.45 -30.50
CA CYS A 871 -2.44 -23.22 -30.63
C CYS A 871 -3.05 -23.09 -32.03
N ARG A 872 -2.24 -23.26 -33.09
CA ARG A 872 -2.69 -23.10 -34.48
C ARG A 872 -3.73 -24.11 -34.90
N ALA A 873 -3.67 -25.34 -34.40
CA ALA A 873 -4.58 -26.42 -34.75
C ALA A 873 -4.85 -26.59 -36.26
N GLY A 874 -3.81 -26.37 -37.08
CA GLY A 874 -3.87 -26.44 -38.55
C GLY A 874 -4.01 -25.11 -39.27
N SER A 875 -4.38 -24.03 -38.57
CA SER A 875 -4.56 -22.69 -39.13
C SER A 875 -3.23 -22.01 -39.50
N ALA A 876 -3.24 -21.34 -40.66
CA ALA A 876 -2.20 -20.41 -41.09
C ALA A 876 -2.55 -18.93 -40.78
N GLU A 877 -3.75 -18.68 -40.27
CA GLU A 877 -4.23 -17.34 -39.91
C GLU A 877 -3.69 -16.87 -38.55
N ASP A 878 -4.15 -15.71 -38.09
CA ASP A 878 -3.79 -15.13 -36.78
C ASP A 878 -4.25 -16.03 -35.62
N PHE A 879 -5.47 -16.57 -35.75
CA PHE A 879 -6.12 -17.44 -34.77
C PHE A 879 -6.52 -18.78 -35.38
N TRP A 880 -6.80 -19.78 -34.54
CA TRP A 880 -7.34 -21.05 -35.02
C TRP A 880 -8.75 -20.92 -35.60
N TYR A 881 -9.51 -19.90 -35.15
CA TYR A 881 -10.88 -19.63 -35.57
C TYR A 881 -10.99 -18.56 -36.68
N GLY A 882 -9.89 -17.89 -37.05
CA GLY A 882 -9.93 -16.84 -38.07
C GLY A 882 -8.80 -15.81 -37.98
N THR A 883 -9.13 -14.58 -38.34
CA THR A 883 -8.24 -13.42 -38.50
C THR A 883 -8.40 -12.41 -37.36
N LEU A 884 -7.53 -11.40 -37.33
CA LEU A 884 -7.59 -10.29 -36.36
C LEU A 884 -8.92 -9.53 -36.28
N ASN A 885 -9.77 -9.61 -37.31
CA ASN A 885 -11.04 -8.87 -37.36
C ASN A 885 -12.26 -9.71 -36.99
N ASP A 886 -12.07 -11.01 -36.70
CA ASP A 886 -13.16 -11.89 -36.31
C ASP A 886 -13.51 -11.71 -34.83
N ASP A 887 -14.81 -11.82 -34.53
CA ASP A 887 -15.34 -11.72 -33.16
C ASP A 887 -14.87 -12.90 -32.31
N PHE A 888 -14.03 -12.61 -31.32
CA PHE A 888 -13.41 -13.61 -30.45
C PHE A 888 -14.24 -13.97 -29.21
N SER A 889 -15.37 -13.30 -28.94
CA SER A 889 -16.17 -13.45 -27.70
C SER A 889 -16.59 -14.88 -27.38
N LYS A 890 -16.68 -15.75 -28.40
CA LYS A 890 -17.05 -17.17 -28.24
C LYS A 890 -15.85 -18.10 -28.06
N TYR A 891 -14.64 -17.60 -28.26
CA TYR A 891 -13.43 -18.40 -28.41
C TYR A 891 -12.38 -18.10 -27.34
N GLU A 892 -12.27 -16.86 -26.86
CA GLU A 892 -11.15 -16.44 -26.01
C GLU A 892 -11.52 -15.24 -25.11
N ASN A 893 -10.82 -15.11 -23.98
CA ASN A 893 -10.84 -13.93 -23.10
C ASN A 893 -9.67 -12.98 -23.43
N MET A 894 -9.93 -11.86 -24.10
CA MET A 894 -8.89 -10.89 -24.49
C MET A 894 -9.39 -9.47 -24.25
N GLY A 895 -8.49 -8.48 -24.32
CA GLY A 895 -8.82 -7.08 -24.08
C GLY A 895 -9.93 -6.56 -25.00
N ASP A 896 -11.10 -6.35 -24.43
CA ASP A 896 -12.33 -5.95 -25.11
C ASP A 896 -13.01 -4.74 -24.42
N ILE A 897 -14.28 -4.46 -24.73
CA ILE A 897 -15.01 -3.34 -24.13
C ILE A 897 -15.14 -3.42 -22.60
N GLN A 898 -15.06 -4.62 -22.01
CA GLN A 898 -15.18 -4.84 -20.56
C GLN A 898 -14.03 -4.20 -19.78
N LEU A 899 -12.85 -4.00 -20.38
CA LEU A 899 -11.74 -3.28 -19.74
C LEU A 899 -12.07 -1.83 -19.40
N GLU A 900 -13.15 -1.25 -19.93
CA GLU A 900 -13.63 0.07 -19.50
C GLU A 900 -14.20 0.05 -18.08
N LYS A 901 -14.57 -1.12 -17.54
CA LYS A 901 -15.08 -1.28 -16.16
C LYS A 901 -13.99 -1.18 -15.11
N LEU A 902 -12.71 -1.27 -15.50
CA LEU A 902 -11.58 -1.03 -14.60
C LEU A 902 -11.55 0.43 -14.11
N ALA A 903 -12.06 1.37 -14.92
CA ALA A 903 -12.24 2.75 -14.52
C ALA A 903 -13.45 2.87 -13.60
N VAL A 904 -13.22 3.22 -12.34
CA VAL A 904 -14.27 3.32 -11.33
C VAL A 904 -14.37 4.73 -10.74
N SER A 905 -15.45 5.07 -10.05
CA SER A 905 -15.61 6.36 -9.38
C SER A 905 -16.63 6.31 -8.25
N GLY A 906 -16.46 7.17 -7.24
CA GLY A 906 -17.34 7.31 -6.08
C GLY A 906 -16.82 6.59 -4.84
N VAL A 907 -17.47 6.82 -3.69
CA VAL A 907 -17.24 6.01 -2.47
C VAL A 907 -17.87 4.64 -2.69
N ASP A 908 -17.12 3.56 -2.44
CA ASP A 908 -17.44 2.19 -2.91
C ASP A 908 -17.58 2.12 -4.44
N PRO A 909 -16.43 2.26 -5.14
CA PRO A 909 -16.40 2.82 -6.47
C PRO A 909 -17.01 1.86 -7.49
N GLN A 910 -17.89 2.41 -8.34
CA GLN A 910 -18.57 1.68 -9.41
C GLN A 910 -17.99 2.09 -10.76
N PRO A 911 -18.16 1.27 -11.84
CA PRO A 911 -17.70 1.64 -13.17
C PRO A 911 -18.11 3.06 -13.58
N MET A 912 -17.15 3.84 -14.09
CA MET A 912 -17.37 5.24 -14.43
C MET A 912 -18.48 5.41 -15.46
N SER A 913 -19.43 6.31 -15.16
CA SER A 913 -20.47 6.73 -16.10
C SER A 913 -19.88 7.24 -17.41
N MET A 914 -20.54 6.95 -18.54
CA MET A 914 -20.15 7.44 -19.87
C MET A 914 -20.01 8.97 -19.96
N ASN A 915 -20.74 9.70 -19.12
CA ASN A 915 -20.70 11.17 -19.09
C ASN A 915 -19.65 11.74 -18.13
N ASN A 916 -18.91 10.90 -17.40
CA ASN A 916 -17.85 11.37 -16.52
C ASN A 916 -16.72 11.96 -17.39
N PRO A 917 -16.33 13.24 -17.20
CA PRO A 917 -15.33 13.89 -18.05
C PRO A 917 -13.93 13.26 -17.93
N TRP A 918 -13.64 12.57 -16.81
CA TRP A 918 -12.38 11.85 -16.60
C TRP A 918 -12.32 10.51 -17.33
N ARG A 919 -13.45 9.92 -17.70
CA ARG A 919 -13.55 8.54 -18.20
C ARG A 919 -12.59 8.25 -19.35
N LYS A 920 -12.48 9.13 -20.35
CA LYS A 920 -11.61 8.91 -21.51
C LYS A 920 -10.12 8.82 -21.15
N TYR A 921 -9.71 9.42 -20.04
CA TYR A 921 -8.36 9.34 -19.52
C TYR A 921 -8.19 8.18 -18.53
N TYR A 922 -9.23 7.39 -18.27
CA TYR A 922 -9.23 6.20 -17.41
C TYR A 922 -9.69 4.92 -18.14
N THR A 923 -10.05 5.01 -19.42
CA THR A 923 -10.34 3.82 -20.22
C THR A 923 -9.27 3.56 -21.29
N TRP A 924 -7.99 3.79 -20.96
CA TRP A 924 -6.90 3.79 -21.94
C TRP A 924 -6.39 2.41 -22.37
N HIS A 925 -6.69 1.34 -21.64
CA HIS A 925 -6.18 0.01 -21.97
C HIS A 925 -6.48 -0.34 -23.44
N PRO A 926 -5.47 -0.81 -24.20
CA PRO A 926 -5.69 -1.31 -25.56
C PRO A 926 -6.76 -2.41 -25.57
N LYS A 927 -7.78 -2.26 -26.41
CA LYS A 927 -8.93 -3.17 -26.48
C LYS A 927 -9.62 -3.14 -27.83
N GLU A 928 -10.32 -4.22 -28.17
CA GLU A 928 -11.28 -4.24 -29.26
C GLU A 928 -12.65 -3.77 -28.77
N LYS A 929 -13.11 -2.61 -29.26
CA LYS A 929 -14.33 -1.98 -28.74
C LYS A 929 -15.61 -2.58 -29.32
N SER A 930 -15.52 -3.33 -30.41
CA SER A 930 -16.68 -3.97 -31.04
C SER A 930 -17.00 -5.35 -30.48
N VAL A 931 -16.19 -5.86 -29.56
CA VAL A 931 -16.35 -7.19 -28.95
C VAL A 931 -16.68 -7.04 -27.46
N ASP A 932 -17.54 -7.93 -26.98
CA ASP A 932 -17.93 -8.04 -25.57
C ASP A 932 -18.07 -9.53 -25.22
N ASP A 933 -17.13 -10.06 -24.44
CA ASP A 933 -17.16 -11.42 -23.91
C ASP A 933 -17.77 -11.50 -22.49
N GLY A 934 -18.10 -10.35 -21.90
CA GLY A 934 -18.66 -10.20 -20.57
C GLY A 934 -17.68 -10.37 -19.40
N LYS A 935 -16.37 -10.52 -19.65
CA LYS A 935 -15.35 -10.78 -18.62
C LYS A 935 -14.39 -9.61 -18.46
N VAL A 936 -14.13 -9.22 -17.22
CA VAL A 936 -13.17 -8.14 -16.88
C VAL A 936 -11.79 -8.70 -16.52
N MET A 937 -11.77 -9.93 -16.01
CA MET A 937 -10.61 -10.61 -15.44
C MET A 937 -10.49 -12.02 -16.02
N GLN A 938 -9.42 -12.72 -15.66
CA GLN A 938 -9.28 -14.14 -15.97
C GLN A 938 -10.42 -14.95 -15.36
N GLU A 939 -10.86 -15.97 -16.08
CA GLU A 939 -11.96 -16.83 -15.70
C GLU A 939 -11.53 -18.29 -15.69
N GLY A 940 -12.17 -19.07 -14.83
CA GLY A 940 -11.94 -20.51 -14.74
C GLY A 940 -12.95 -21.34 -15.52
N GLY A 941 -12.58 -22.59 -15.78
CA GLY A 941 -13.42 -23.56 -16.47
C GLY A 941 -13.59 -23.28 -17.97
N LYS A 942 -14.28 -24.21 -18.66
CA LYS A 942 -14.43 -24.22 -20.13
C LYS A 942 -15.46 -23.21 -20.63
N GLN A 943 -15.19 -21.92 -20.46
CA GLN A 943 -16.12 -20.84 -20.83
C GLN A 943 -16.26 -20.66 -22.34
N TYR A 944 -15.19 -20.92 -23.10
CA TYR A 944 -15.10 -20.66 -24.53
C TYR A 944 -15.07 -21.94 -25.38
N ALA A 945 -15.18 -21.82 -26.70
CA ALA A 945 -15.10 -22.96 -27.59
C ALA A 945 -13.65 -23.47 -27.74
N PRO A 946 -13.41 -24.79 -27.72
CA PRO A 946 -12.06 -25.32 -27.91
C PRO A 946 -11.64 -25.31 -29.38
N ASN A 947 -10.34 -25.29 -29.62
CA ASN A 947 -9.78 -25.48 -30.96
C ASN A 947 -9.96 -26.93 -31.48
N ALA A 948 -9.48 -27.20 -32.69
CA ALA A 948 -9.69 -28.51 -33.33
C ALA A 948 -9.03 -29.71 -32.59
N TRP A 949 -8.13 -29.45 -31.64
CA TRP A 949 -7.53 -30.46 -30.76
C TRP A 949 -8.26 -30.65 -29.43
N GLY A 950 -9.23 -29.80 -29.10
CA GLY A 950 -9.90 -29.82 -27.80
C GLY A 950 -9.23 -28.94 -26.74
N LEU A 951 -8.32 -28.04 -27.13
CA LEU A 951 -7.67 -27.08 -26.22
C LEU A 951 -8.48 -25.80 -26.11
N TYR A 952 -8.58 -25.27 -24.90
CA TYR A 952 -9.22 -24.00 -24.56
C TYR A 952 -8.18 -22.92 -24.27
N ASP A 953 -8.58 -21.67 -24.41
CA ASP A 953 -7.84 -20.49 -23.95
C ASP A 953 -6.40 -20.42 -24.53
N MET A 954 -6.24 -20.76 -25.81
CA MET A 954 -4.90 -20.82 -26.44
C MET A 954 -4.43 -19.45 -26.95
N HIS A 955 -5.32 -18.44 -26.97
CA HIS A 955 -4.99 -17.09 -27.39
C HIS A 955 -5.25 -16.04 -26.31
N GLY A 956 -6.15 -16.30 -25.36
CA GLY A 956 -6.53 -15.39 -24.30
C GLY A 956 -6.47 -16.02 -22.91
N ASN A 957 -7.24 -15.44 -21.99
CA ASN A 957 -7.28 -15.71 -20.57
C ASN A 957 -5.94 -15.35 -19.91
N VAL A 958 -4.90 -16.18 -19.96
CA VAL A 958 -3.58 -15.82 -19.43
C VAL A 958 -2.46 -16.14 -20.42
N GLU A 959 -1.36 -15.40 -20.35
CA GLU A 959 -0.17 -15.79 -21.10
C GLU A 959 0.48 -17.02 -20.46
N GLU A 960 1.27 -17.77 -21.22
CA GLU A 960 1.80 -19.06 -20.75
C GLU A 960 3.29 -19.21 -20.91
N TRP A 961 3.93 -19.65 -19.82
CA TRP A 961 5.31 -20.12 -19.85
C TRP A 961 5.51 -21.33 -20.76
N THR A 962 6.60 -21.29 -21.52
CA THR A 962 7.14 -22.45 -22.23
C THR A 962 8.51 -22.81 -21.67
N ARG A 963 9.01 -24.04 -21.88
CA ARG A 963 10.39 -24.40 -21.48
C ARG A 963 11.48 -23.87 -22.42
N SER A 964 11.12 -23.15 -23.47
CA SER A 964 12.07 -22.66 -24.47
C SER A 964 12.79 -21.38 -24.02
N ASP A 965 14.08 -21.30 -24.37
CA ASP A 965 14.87 -20.07 -24.29
C ASP A 965 14.39 -19.04 -25.31
N TYR A 966 14.36 -17.77 -24.92
CA TYR A 966 14.01 -16.69 -25.85
C TYR A 966 15.19 -16.41 -26.78
N LEU A 967 15.08 -16.91 -28.02
CA LEU A 967 16.07 -16.74 -29.08
C LEU A 967 15.43 -16.13 -30.34
N PRO A 968 16.18 -15.32 -31.12
CA PRO A 968 15.79 -14.90 -32.46
C PRO A 968 15.44 -16.08 -33.37
N TYR A 969 14.32 -15.95 -34.11
CA TYR A 969 13.95 -16.97 -35.09
C TYR A 969 15.00 -17.12 -36.19
N GLY A 970 15.22 -18.37 -36.61
CA GLY A 970 16.20 -18.70 -37.65
C GLY A 970 17.67 -18.71 -37.20
N GLN A 971 17.97 -18.39 -35.93
CA GLN A 971 19.33 -18.54 -35.39
C GLN A 971 19.67 -20.03 -35.23
N LYS A 972 20.84 -20.44 -35.73
CA LYS A 972 21.30 -21.84 -35.61
C LYS A 972 21.79 -22.08 -34.18
N LYS A 973 21.47 -23.24 -33.60
CA LYS A 973 21.80 -23.63 -32.22
C LYS A 973 23.30 -23.52 -31.86
N LYS A 974 24.19 -23.68 -32.84
CA LYS A 974 25.65 -23.53 -32.69
C LYS A 974 26.13 -22.07 -32.57
N ASP A 975 25.29 -21.11 -32.95
CA ASP A 975 25.54 -19.68 -32.96
C ASP A 975 24.68 -18.95 -31.90
N ALA A 976 23.96 -19.71 -31.06
CA ALA A 976 23.05 -19.18 -30.04
C ALA A 976 23.84 -18.73 -28.81
N VAL A 977 23.67 -17.47 -28.43
CA VAL A 977 24.08 -16.97 -27.11
C VAL A 977 23.17 -17.61 -26.07
N GLU A 978 23.70 -17.92 -24.89
CA GLU A 978 22.87 -18.39 -23.77
C GLU A 978 21.84 -17.32 -23.43
N SER A 979 20.55 -17.65 -23.52
CA SER A 979 19.48 -16.71 -23.21
C SER A 979 19.24 -16.68 -21.71
N THR A 980 19.11 -15.49 -21.16
CA THR A 980 18.72 -15.27 -19.76
C THR A 980 17.21 -15.27 -19.57
N GLU A 981 16.44 -15.31 -20.64
CA GLU A 981 14.99 -15.16 -20.66
C GLU A 981 14.29 -16.39 -21.25
N LYS A 982 13.06 -16.62 -20.80
CA LYS A 982 12.21 -17.73 -21.24
C LYS A 982 11.05 -17.18 -22.07
N VAL A 983 10.63 -17.97 -23.06
CA VAL A 983 9.52 -17.60 -23.95
C VAL A 983 8.19 -17.75 -23.22
N VAL A 984 7.38 -16.70 -23.33
CA VAL A 984 5.94 -16.70 -23.01
C VAL A 984 5.13 -16.57 -24.30
N ARG A 985 4.02 -17.31 -24.37
CA ARG A 985 3.11 -17.38 -25.52
C ARG A 985 1.66 -17.07 -25.13
N GLY A 986 0.81 -16.85 -26.13
CA GLY A 986 -0.60 -16.50 -25.95
C GLY A 986 -0.79 -15.01 -25.69
N GLY A 987 -1.92 -14.68 -25.10
CA GLY A 987 -2.30 -13.36 -24.63
C GLY A 987 -3.17 -13.51 -23.39
N SER A 988 -3.46 -12.41 -22.71
CA SER A 988 -4.29 -12.40 -21.50
C SER A 988 -5.57 -11.58 -21.64
N TRP A 989 -6.42 -11.64 -20.62
CA TRP A 989 -7.66 -10.85 -20.49
C TRP A 989 -7.46 -9.33 -20.69
N ILE A 990 -6.24 -8.81 -20.49
CA ILE A 990 -5.91 -7.38 -20.65
C ILE A 990 -5.19 -7.07 -21.97
N ASP A 991 -4.80 -8.09 -22.74
CA ASP A 991 -4.03 -7.92 -23.97
C ASP A 991 -4.94 -7.75 -25.18
N HIS A 992 -4.62 -6.77 -26.02
CA HIS A 992 -5.34 -6.57 -27.28
C HIS A 992 -5.14 -7.78 -28.21
N PRO A 993 -6.14 -8.22 -29.01
CA PRO A 993 -6.01 -9.33 -29.96
C PRO A 993 -4.76 -9.33 -30.87
N LYS A 994 -4.22 -8.15 -31.22
CA LYS A 994 -2.99 -7.99 -32.03
C LYS A 994 -1.74 -8.54 -31.34
N THR A 995 -1.77 -8.63 -30.01
CA THR A 995 -0.70 -9.15 -29.16
C THR A 995 -1.06 -10.52 -28.57
N SER A 996 -2.07 -11.20 -29.12
CA SER A 996 -2.60 -12.48 -28.61
C SER A 996 -2.66 -13.57 -29.70
N THR A 997 -2.19 -13.26 -30.91
CA THR A 997 -2.18 -14.20 -32.05
C THR A 997 -1.30 -15.41 -31.79
N SER A 998 -1.50 -16.50 -32.54
CA SER A 998 -0.62 -17.69 -32.53
C SER A 998 0.87 -17.39 -32.75
N LEU A 999 1.21 -16.24 -33.33
CA LEU A 999 2.56 -15.79 -33.64
C LEU A 999 3.23 -15.05 -32.48
N PHE A 1000 2.45 -14.48 -31.58
CA PHE A 1000 2.95 -13.52 -30.62
C PHE A 1000 3.80 -14.21 -29.55
N ARG A 1001 4.87 -13.54 -29.13
CA ARG A 1001 5.85 -14.08 -28.17
C ARG A 1001 6.47 -12.96 -27.34
N ARG A 1002 6.55 -13.21 -26.03
CA ARG A 1002 7.21 -12.35 -25.04
C ARG A 1002 8.37 -13.08 -24.38
N ALA A 1003 9.18 -12.34 -23.64
CA ALA A 1003 10.36 -12.83 -22.94
C ALA A 1003 10.38 -12.23 -21.53
N TYR A 1004 10.65 -13.08 -20.55
CA TYR A 1004 10.80 -12.66 -19.16
C TYR A 1004 11.88 -13.52 -18.47
N LEU A 1005 12.41 -13.03 -17.36
CA LEU A 1005 13.38 -13.77 -16.56
C LEU A 1005 12.72 -15.00 -15.90
N PRO A 1006 13.45 -16.12 -15.73
CA PRO A 1006 12.87 -17.37 -15.23
C PRO A 1006 12.39 -17.31 -13.78
N HIS A 1007 12.85 -16.33 -12.99
CA HIS A 1007 12.42 -16.10 -11.60
C HIS A 1007 11.38 -14.98 -11.47
N GLN A 1008 11.04 -14.28 -12.56
CA GLN A 1008 10.06 -13.20 -12.54
C GLN A 1008 8.64 -13.77 -12.41
N LYS A 1009 7.85 -13.20 -11.49
CA LYS A 1009 6.43 -13.50 -11.32
C LYS A 1009 5.61 -12.42 -11.99
N VAL A 1010 5.14 -12.68 -13.21
CA VAL A 1010 4.42 -11.67 -14.01
C VAL A 1010 2.93 -11.72 -13.71
N TYR A 1011 2.30 -10.55 -13.59
CA TYR A 1011 0.92 -10.39 -13.12
C TYR A 1011 -0.14 -11.12 -13.96
N ASN A 1012 0.10 -11.36 -15.25
CA ASN A 1012 -0.84 -12.00 -16.18
C ASN A 1012 -0.29 -13.26 -16.86
N VAL A 1013 0.79 -13.84 -16.34
CA VAL A 1013 1.40 -15.06 -16.88
C VAL A 1013 1.12 -16.25 -15.95
N GLY A 1014 0.47 -17.26 -16.51
CA GLY A 1014 0.33 -18.60 -15.95
C GLY A 1014 1.09 -19.63 -16.78
N PHE A 1015 0.57 -20.86 -16.84
CA PHE A 1015 1.16 -21.93 -17.65
C PHE A 1015 0.19 -23.09 -17.83
N ARG A 1016 0.43 -23.91 -18.86
CA ARG A 1016 -0.15 -25.25 -19.00
C ARG A 1016 0.97 -26.30 -19.10
N VAL A 1017 0.61 -27.55 -18.85
CA VAL A 1017 1.57 -28.67 -18.82
C VAL A 1017 1.32 -29.68 -19.93
N ILE A 1018 2.36 -30.41 -20.32
CA ILE A 1018 2.30 -31.52 -21.26
C ILE A 1018 2.79 -32.83 -20.62
N ILE A 1019 2.37 -33.98 -21.17
CA ILE A 1019 2.99 -35.29 -20.90
C ILE A 1019 3.68 -35.76 -22.19
N GLU A 1020 4.97 -36.04 -22.13
CA GLU A 1020 5.74 -36.59 -23.25
C GLU A 1020 5.69 -38.12 -23.29
N ASP A 1021 5.65 -38.67 -24.50
CA ASP A 1021 5.65 -40.12 -24.80
C ASP A 1021 7.04 -40.78 -24.81
#